data_AF-A0A8H6DLA2-F1
#
_entry.id   AF-A0A8H6DLA2-F1
#
_cell.length_a   1.000
_cell.length_b   1.000
_cell.length_c   1.000
_cell.angle_alpha   90.00
_cell.angle_beta   90.00
_cell.angle_gamma   90.00
#
_symmetry.space_group_name_H-M   'P 1'
#
loop_
_entity.id
_entity.type
_entity.pdbx_description
1 polymer ?
#
loop_
_entity_poly.entity_id
_entity_poly.type
_entity_poly.pdbx_seq_one_letter_code
_entity_poly.pdbx_strand_id
1 'polypeptide(L)'
;MKVVLVSGGVISGVGKGIIASSAGLLLKTLGLRVTAIKTDPYINTDAGLLNPLEHGECFVLDDGGETDLDLGNYERYLGIQLSRDSNITTGKIYQQVIEKERRGDYLGKTVQVVPHITDAIQNWIERVAKIPVDASGESPDVCIIELGGTIGDLESGPFVEALSQLRHRLGRDNFLSISVSYVPIINGEEKTKPTQHAIRQVRSAGLIPDVIACRCERELDVATITKIARSCQVEDEQVIGVRNMDTIYQVPLLLEQEGLLKLLRKGLALEKLEVAPPMAQKGQALWDLWKKTVVPDRHLEPVNIVLVGKYVSLDDSYLSVHKALEHSAMRCKRKLNLISVDSEHLEPDMQQKDPRKFHEAWAHVVRAQGIIVPGGFGTRGIRGMVDVAKWARERKLPYLGICLGMQTAVIEYARNVMGLKDATSEEFSATAEHKVVIFMPEGSKEKMGGTMRLGSRTTHFKPGTEWSKLRALYGGADVVEERHRHRYEVNPDYIEDLEKAGLSLTSMDDQGVRVETIELKDHPFFVGLQAHPEYKSKTLAPAPSLLGLVAASSGCLDEIIEAARVKKEATNGKDHRDLKIPVYMEKVEEHEEKWRLTMAVDRERYRPIIKIQDAKHHQGFPNVIYEAVFQEVFEFNLSTGITDELLTDIAQSFHLGKVSKESLREVIKRLLSIFRKNEALSLETDLLFLKNGKFMCNNSDFFFDDAARGRRQKLFSLRDKGQEIPEEVRAEKHGLLYVHMDGNIGNVVNGAGLAMATNDAISLYGGSSANFLDAGGQATNETMLQAFKIIMSDKRVKAILVNIYGGITRCDMIAESIIAAASELGPLKVPMVVRLQGTNSEAGLQMLKDATLDIHVEADFGKAAQEAVRLADIGVKAERLQLKHQSIREYPDSRETSTKPEEGFNCRVMKMVALKTRLGFTNTTSYILFCIFGGILFLFSTLQLPYINIDGVFCAKGNPWSVPGECYVFQRPGLMRSGILLHLVTFLPAGALVCFQFIPALRRPKYIKFHRVNGYVVLVLSALGTVAALIIESKAMGGILSNRIGTWTLATLVTTAMVKGYVSIRNREIEKHRAWMLRAWFWATSIITMRFILVSLAHIIGHPSRSTTMSMPCAVIEYLHESFPGTRQSPYPSCAAYISSENPLQEALVTTNWDLNDLPGITAALRVGYAVGGWLGFLINATGIEIYIWKTAPPQKLKVR
;
A
#
# COMPACT_ATOMS: atom_id res chain seq x y z
N MET A 1 3.09 9.11 -37.04
CA MET A 1 2.81 9.09 -35.59
C MET A 1 2.83 7.64 -35.14
N LYS A 2 3.73 7.28 -34.22
CA LYS A 2 3.73 5.96 -33.58
C LYS A 2 3.00 6.05 -32.24
N VAL A 3 2.23 5.02 -31.87
CA VAL A 3 1.41 5.01 -30.66
C VAL A 3 1.66 3.73 -29.85
N VAL A 4 1.87 3.89 -28.54
CA VAL A 4 1.83 2.80 -27.56
C VAL A 4 0.61 3.01 -26.68
N LEU A 5 -0.41 2.17 -26.81
CA LEU A 5 -1.58 2.16 -25.94
C LEU A 5 -1.33 1.26 -24.74
N VAL A 6 -1.42 1.80 -23.52
CA VAL A 6 -1.42 1.03 -22.28
C VAL A 6 -2.83 1.02 -21.70
N SER A 7 -3.35 -0.17 -21.41
CA SER A 7 -4.70 -0.35 -20.85
C SER A 7 -4.71 -1.38 -19.72
N GLY A 8 -5.75 -1.40 -18.89
CA GLY A 8 -5.88 -2.33 -17.76
C GLY A 8 -7.21 -3.07 -17.77
N GLY A 9 -7.22 -4.32 -17.26
CA GLY A 9 -8.41 -5.17 -17.34
C GLY A 9 -8.93 -5.78 -16.03
N VAL A 10 -8.11 -5.97 -14.98
CA VAL A 10 -8.55 -6.72 -13.77
C VAL A 10 -8.97 -5.80 -12.63
N ILE A 11 -8.15 -4.79 -12.33
CA ILE A 11 -8.35 -3.83 -11.24
C ILE A 11 -7.82 -2.46 -11.65
N SER A 12 -8.43 -1.40 -11.09
CA SER A 12 -7.80 -0.07 -11.08
C SER A 12 -6.59 -0.10 -10.13
N GLY A 13 -5.61 0.79 -10.35
CA GLY A 13 -4.38 0.83 -9.53
C GLY A 13 -3.37 -0.31 -9.78
N VAL A 14 -3.53 -1.09 -10.85
CA VAL A 14 -2.57 -2.15 -11.22
C VAL A 14 -1.19 -1.61 -11.64
N GLY A 15 -1.01 -0.30 -11.81
CA GLY A 15 0.29 0.30 -12.18
C GLY A 15 0.42 0.64 -13.67
N LYS A 16 -0.69 0.95 -14.35
CA LYS A 16 -0.72 1.38 -15.75
C LYS A 16 0.21 2.56 -16.02
N GLY A 17 0.10 3.63 -15.21
CA GLY A 17 0.97 4.81 -15.31
C GLY A 17 2.46 4.50 -15.19
N ILE A 18 2.85 3.54 -14.36
CA ILE A 18 4.25 3.12 -14.22
C ILE A 18 4.73 2.39 -15.48
N ILE A 19 3.93 1.46 -16.02
CA ILE A 19 4.27 0.74 -17.25
C ILE A 19 4.34 1.70 -18.44
N ALA A 20 3.36 2.61 -18.57
CA ALA A 20 3.31 3.64 -19.61
C ALA A 20 4.52 4.58 -19.54
N SER A 21 4.82 5.10 -18.35
CA SER A 21 5.99 5.97 -18.12
C SER A 21 7.30 5.25 -18.41
N SER A 22 7.42 3.99 -18.00
CA SER A 22 8.63 3.18 -18.21
C SER A 22 8.84 2.84 -19.68
N ALA A 23 7.78 2.49 -20.41
CA ALA A 23 7.84 2.28 -21.86
C ALA A 23 8.28 3.56 -22.57
N GLY A 24 7.72 4.72 -22.18
CA GLY A 24 8.15 6.01 -22.71
C GLY A 24 9.62 6.31 -22.42
N LEU A 25 10.11 6.03 -21.20
CA LEU A 25 11.51 6.25 -20.85
C LEU A 25 12.45 5.37 -21.69
N LEU A 26 12.13 4.08 -21.84
CA LEU A 26 12.90 3.14 -22.67
C LEU A 26 12.93 3.57 -24.14
N LEU A 27 11.89 4.22 -24.65
CA LEU A 27 11.93 4.81 -26.00
C LEU A 27 12.82 6.06 -26.05
N LYS A 28 12.84 6.89 -25.02
CA LYS A 28 13.76 8.04 -24.93
C LYS A 28 15.23 7.62 -24.88
N THR A 29 15.55 6.44 -24.34
CA THR A 29 16.94 5.95 -24.37
C THR A 29 17.44 5.66 -25.78
N LEU A 30 16.54 5.49 -26.75
CA LEU A 30 16.87 5.38 -28.17
C LEU A 30 17.18 6.72 -28.84
N GLY A 31 16.99 7.84 -28.13
CA GLY A 31 17.07 9.19 -28.69
C GLY A 31 15.76 9.69 -29.31
N LEU A 32 14.65 8.97 -29.14
CA LEU A 32 13.33 9.36 -29.65
C LEU A 32 12.69 10.43 -28.78
N ARG A 33 11.91 11.32 -29.40
CA ARG A 33 11.02 12.25 -28.73
C ARG A 33 9.72 11.55 -28.37
N VAL A 34 9.34 11.62 -27.10
CA VAL A 34 8.19 10.91 -26.56
C VAL A 34 7.26 11.88 -25.87
N THR A 35 5.96 11.78 -26.17
CA THR A 35 4.88 12.48 -25.46
C THR A 35 3.92 11.48 -24.81
N ALA A 36 3.07 11.95 -23.91
CA ALA A 36 2.09 11.14 -23.21
C ALA A 36 0.70 11.79 -23.21
N ILE A 37 -0.34 10.97 -23.37
CA ILE A 37 -1.74 11.36 -23.26
C ILE A 37 -2.44 10.41 -22.29
N LYS A 38 -3.09 10.96 -21.27
CA LYS A 38 -3.97 10.21 -20.38
C LYS A 38 -5.41 10.38 -20.81
N THR A 39 -6.11 9.27 -20.98
CA THR A 39 -7.56 9.25 -21.18
C THR A 39 -8.24 8.79 -19.90
N ASP A 40 -9.12 9.63 -19.38
CA ASP A 40 -9.83 9.45 -18.12
C ASP A 40 -11.32 9.29 -18.38
N PRO A 41 -11.89 8.12 -18.06
CA PRO A 41 -13.29 7.86 -18.34
C PRO A 41 -14.25 8.61 -17.39
N TYR A 42 -13.76 9.24 -16.32
CA TYR A 42 -14.61 10.01 -15.40
C TYR A 42 -15.24 11.25 -16.07
N ILE A 43 -16.38 11.69 -15.53
CA ILE A 43 -17.22 12.73 -16.13
C ILE A 43 -16.71 14.15 -15.85
N ASN A 44 -16.00 14.40 -14.75
CA ASN A 44 -15.42 15.71 -14.45
C ASN A 44 -14.56 16.24 -15.63
N THR A 45 -14.62 17.54 -15.88
CA THR A 45 -13.85 18.19 -16.96
C THR A 45 -12.36 18.25 -16.67
N ASP A 46 -12.01 18.30 -15.38
CA ASP A 46 -10.68 18.35 -14.82
C ASP A 46 -10.68 17.76 -13.39
N ALA A 47 -9.49 17.66 -12.79
CA ALA A 47 -9.33 17.14 -11.44
C ALA A 47 -9.38 18.22 -10.34
N GLY A 48 -9.53 19.50 -10.69
CA GLY A 48 -9.30 20.62 -9.77
C GLY A 48 -10.29 20.68 -8.60
N LEU A 49 -11.52 20.20 -8.83
CA LEU A 49 -12.58 20.19 -7.80
C LEU A 49 -12.74 18.84 -7.09
N LEU A 50 -11.88 17.85 -7.40
CA LEU A 50 -11.91 16.56 -6.74
C LEU A 50 -11.36 16.67 -5.31
N ASN A 51 -11.98 15.94 -4.39
CA ASN A 51 -11.49 15.86 -3.02
C ASN A 51 -10.21 15.02 -2.98
N PRO A 52 -9.09 15.54 -2.41
CA PRO A 52 -7.84 14.78 -2.31
C PRO A 52 -7.96 13.44 -1.59
N LEU A 53 -8.95 13.28 -0.70
CA LEU A 53 -9.21 12.03 0.03
C LEU A 53 -10.01 10.99 -0.77
N GLU A 54 -10.56 11.35 -1.93
CA GLU A 54 -11.36 10.44 -2.78
C GLU A 54 -10.60 10.01 -4.04
N HIS A 55 -9.94 10.94 -4.71
CA HIS A 55 -9.28 10.70 -6.00
C HIS A 55 -7.75 10.87 -5.94
N GLY A 56 -7.19 11.16 -4.75
CA GLY A 56 -5.79 11.52 -4.60
C GLY A 56 -5.51 12.98 -4.99
N GLU A 57 -4.24 13.33 -5.03
CA GLU A 57 -3.78 14.69 -5.30
C GLU A 57 -4.11 15.18 -6.72
N CYS A 58 -4.48 16.46 -6.87
CA CYS A 58 -4.56 17.14 -8.16
C CYS A 58 -3.14 17.54 -8.63
N PHE A 59 -2.75 17.17 -9.85
CA PHE A 59 -1.47 17.55 -10.44
C PHE A 59 -1.62 18.79 -11.34
N VAL A 60 -0.78 19.80 -11.12
CA VAL A 60 -0.84 21.08 -11.85
C VAL A 60 0.24 21.13 -12.92
N LEU A 61 -0.14 21.55 -14.12
CA LEU A 61 0.75 21.75 -15.27
C LEU A 61 1.20 23.20 -15.43
N ASP A 62 2.20 23.44 -16.28
CA ASP A 62 2.76 24.78 -16.48
C ASP A 62 1.72 25.78 -17.05
N ASP A 63 0.83 25.30 -17.90
CA ASP A 63 -0.27 26.10 -18.45
C ASP A 63 -1.45 26.30 -17.48
N GLY A 64 -1.33 25.80 -16.24
CA GLY A 64 -2.40 25.84 -15.25
C GLY A 64 -3.49 24.79 -15.44
N GLY A 65 -3.25 23.75 -16.24
CA GLY A 65 -4.11 22.57 -16.27
C GLY A 65 -4.14 21.85 -14.91
N GLU A 66 -5.33 21.64 -14.36
CA GLU A 66 -5.56 20.80 -13.19
C GLU A 66 -5.90 19.38 -13.67
N THR A 67 -5.04 18.41 -13.38
CA THR A 67 -5.08 17.09 -14.02
C THR A 67 -4.94 15.95 -13.00
N ASP A 68 -5.23 14.74 -13.47
CA ASP A 68 -5.02 13.51 -12.71
C ASP A 68 -3.53 13.31 -12.36
N LEU A 69 -3.29 12.65 -11.24
CA LEU A 69 -1.97 12.42 -10.64
C LEU A 69 -1.02 11.66 -11.57
N ASP A 70 -1.57 10.79 -12.43
CA ASP A 70 -0.80 9.99 -13.39
C ASP A 70 0.00 10.86 -14.37
N LEU A 71 -0.45 12.09 -14.70
CA LEU A 71 0.33 12.97 -15.56
C LEU A 71 1.67 13.36 -14.94
N GLY A 72 1.71 13.47 -13.62
CA GLY A 72 2.96 13.72 -12.88
C GLY A 72 3.97 12.58 -13.04
N ASN A 73 3.52 11.33 -13.22
CA ASN A 73 4.42 10.21 -13.47
C ASN A 73 5.13 10.36 -14.83
N TYR A 74 4.42 10.78 -15.86
CA TYR A 74 5.03 10.99 -17.18
C TYR A 74 6.04 12.13 -17.16
N GLU A 75 5.73 13.28 -16.56
CA GLU A 75 6.69 14.40 -16.48
C GLU A 75 7.95 14.01 -15.67
N ARG A 76 7.79 13.23 -14.60
CA ARG A 76 8.90 12.77 -13.74
C ARG A 76 9.83 11.78 -14.42
N TYR A 77 9.28 10.81 -15.16
CA TYR A 77 10.05 9.78 -15.85
C TYR A 77 10.66 10.31 -17.14
N LEU A 78 9.85 10.98 -17.96
CA LEU A 78 10.26 11.40 -19.30
C LEU A 78 11.00 12.73 -19.29
N GLY A 79 10.87 13.52 -18.22
CA GLY A 79 11.48 14.85 -18.13
C GLY A 79 10.87 15.87 -19.10
N ILE A 80 9.63 15.65 -19.54
CA ILE A 80 8.87 16.50 -20.46
C ILE A 80 7.98 17.49 -19.70
N GLN A 81 7.33 18.39 -20.43
CA GLN A 81 6.32 19.33 -19.94
C GLN A 81 5.03 19.12 -20.72
N LEU A 82 4.01 18.62 -20.02
CA LEU A 82 2.69 18.37 -20.59
C LEU A 82 1.80 19.62 -20.45
N SER A 83 0.72 19.65 -21.22
CA SER A 83 -0.31 20.69 -21.16
C SER A 83 -1.67 20.12 -20.74
N ARG A 84 -2.63 20.98 -20.40
CA ARG A 84 -4.00 20.57 -20.06
C ARG A 84 -4.68 19.69 -21.11
N ASP A 85 -4.22 19.77 -22.35
CA ASP A 85 -4.73 18.99 -23.48
C ASP A 85 -4.20 17.54 -23.50
N SER A 86 -3.13 17.28 -22.75
CA SER A 86 -2.55 15.94 -22.56
C SER A 86 -3.40 15.05 -21.62
N ASN A 87 -4.37 15.65 -20.92
CA ASN A 87 -5.39 14.94 -20.15
C ASN A 87 -6.74 15.06 -20.88
N ILE A 88 -7.31 13.93 -21.27
CA ILE A 88 -8.61 13.85 -21.95
C ILE A 88 -9.61 13.21 -20.99
N THR A 89 -10.68 13.91 -20.64
CA THR A 89 -11.76 13.35 -19.81
C THR A 89 -13.05 13.19 -20.62
N THR A 90 -13.98 12.35 -20.16
CA THR A 90 -15.32 12.25 -20.74
C THR A 90 -16.01 13.62 -20.76
N GLY A 91 -15.92 14.37 -19.66
CA GLY A 91 -16.49 15.72 -19.56
C GLY A 91 -15.97 16.69 -20.61
N LYS A 92 -14.65 16.72 -20.83
CA LYS A 92 -14.01 17.62 -21.80
C LYS A 92 -14.46 17.34 -23.23
N ILE A 93 -14.53 16.06 -23.61
CA ILE A 93 -15.01 15.64 -24.93
C ILE A 93 -16.49 15.96 -25.11
N TYR A 94 -17.31 15.65 -24.10
CA TYR A 94 -18.76 15.85 -24.18
C TYR A 94 -19.09 17.34 -24.27
N GLN A 95 -18.43 18.17 -23.45
CA GLN A 95 -18.55 19.62 -23.53
C GLN A 95 -18.19 20.13 -24.93
N GLN A 96 -17.04 19.72 -25.49
CA GLN A 96 -16.63 20.14 -26.83
C GLN A 96 -17.65 19.77 -27.90
N VAL A 97 -18.22 18.57 -27.84
CA VAL A 97 -19.18 18.07 -28.83
C VAL A 97 -20.54 18.75 -28.68
N ILE A 98 -21.01 18.98 -27.46
CA ILE A 98 -22.23 19.75 -27.19
C ILE A 98 -22.09 21.19 -27.70
N GLU A 99 -20.95 21.84 -27.46
CA GLU A 99 -20.71 23.20 -27.97
C GLU A 99 -20.69 23.26 -29.51
N LYS A 100 -20.06 22.27 -30.16
CA LYS A 100 -20.07 22.12 -31.63
C LYS A 100 -21.48 21.91 -32.18
N GLU A 101 -22.29 21.11 -31.51
CA GLU A 101 -23.69 20.87 -31.86
C GLU A 101 -24.51 22.16 -31.79
N ARG A 102 -24.37 22.95 -30.72
CA ARG A 102 -25.06 24.24 -30.57
C ARG A 102 -24.61 25.31 -31.57
N ARG A 103 -23.35 25.28 -32.02
CA ARG A 103 -22.86 26.17 -33.09
C ARG A 103 -23.33 25.77 -34.49
N GLY A 104 -23.86 24.55 -34.66
CA GLY A 104 -24.30 24.03 -35.95
C GLY A 104 -23.20 23.34 -36.76
N ASP A 105 -22.07 22.98 -36.14
CA ASP A 105 -20.90 22.38 -36.82
C ASP A 105 -21.23 21.00 -37.44
N TYR A 106 -22.30 20.34 -36.98
CA TYR A 106 -22.81 19.07 -37.52
C TYR A 106 -23.95 19.23 -38.55
N LEU A 107 -24.20 20.44 -39.04
CA LEU A 107 -25.20 20.75 -40.08
C LEU A 107 -26.63 20.29 -39.72
N GLY A 108 -26.98 20.33 -38.44
CA GLY A 108 -28.30 19.92 -37.93
C GLY A 108 -28.55 18.41 -37.91
N LYS A 109 -27.54 17.58 -38.21
CA LYS A 109 -27.64 16.11 -38.07
C LYS A 109 -27.63 15.69 -36.60
N THR A 110 -28.27 14.57 -36.29
CA THR A 110 -28.26 13.98 -34.95
C THR A 110 -26.84 13.55 -34.56
N VAL A 111 -26.35 14.07 -33.43
CA VAL A 111 -25.07 13.69 -32.84
C VAL A 111 -25.26 12.42 -31.97
N GLN A 112 -24.29 11.51 -32.04
CA GLN A 112 -24.30 10.20 -31.37
C GLN A 112 -22.92 9.87 -30.83
N VAL A 113 -22.81 8.87 -29.94
CA VAL A 113 -21.51 8.40 -29.42
C VAL A 113 -20.60 7.93 -30.57
N VAL A 114 -21.12 7.09 -31.46
CA VAL A 114 -20.43 6.70 -32.68
C VAL A 114 -21.13 7.35 -33.87
N PRO A 115 -20.43 8.06 -34.77
CA PRO A 115 -18.99 8.30 -34.76
C PRO A 115 -18.59 9.59 -34.03
N HIS A 116 -19.52 10.48 -33.64
CA HIS A 116 -19.17 11.87 -33.30
C HIS A 116 -18.29 12.02 -32.04
N ILE A 117 -18.56 11.26 -30.97
CA ILE A 117 -17.70 11.26 -29.77
C ILE A 117 -16.38 10.54 -30.08
N THR A 118 -16.43 9.39 -30.75
CA THR A 118 -15.22 8.62 -31.09
C THR A 118 -14.28 9.37 -32.04
N ASP A 119 -14.83 10.15 -32.97
CA ASP A 119 -14.08 11.03 -33.87
C ASP A 119 -13.48 12.20 -33.11
N ALA A 120 -14.23 12.80 -32.16
CA ALA A 120 -13.70 13.86 -31.32
C ALA A 120 -12.49 13.39 -30.51
N ILE A 121 -12.55 12.18 -29.92
CA ILE A 121 -11.43 11.56 -29.19
C ILE A 121 -10.23 11.32 -30.13
N GLN A 122 -10.44 10.71 -31.29
CA GLN A 122 -9.37 10.42 -32.26
C GLN A 122 -8.69 11.70 -32.75
N ASN A 123 -9.48 12.71 -33.12
CA ASN A 123 -8.97 14.01 -33.56
C ASN A 123 -8.20 14.74 -32.45
N TRP A 124 -8.63 14.60 -31.19
CA TRP A 124 -7.92 15.14 -30.05
C TRP A 124 -6.55 14.49 -29.88
N ILE A 125 -6.49 13.16 -29.88
CA ILE A 125 -5.26 12.39 -29.75
C ILE A 125 -4.28 12.76 -30.87
N GLU A 126 -4.72 12.75 -32.13
CA GLU A 126 -3.86 13.06 -33.28
C GLU A 126 -3.32 14.50 -33.27
N ARG A 127 -4.11 15.45 -32.76
CA ARG A 127 -3.68 16.85 -32.59
C ARG A 127 -2.62 16.95 -31.49
N VAL A 128 -2.92 16.43 -30.30
CA VAL A 128 -2.08 16.60 -29.10
C VAL A 128 -0.78 15.82 -29.20
N ALA A 129 -0.80 14.64 -29.82
CA ALA A 129 0.40 13.83 -30.03
C ALA A 129 1.48 14.52 -30.91
N LYS A 130 1.12 15.59 -31.64
CA LYS A 130 2.04 16.38 -32.46
C LYS A 130 2.55 17.64 -31.76
N ILE A 131 1.98 18.00 -30.61
CA ILE A 131 2.40 19.18 -29.85
C ILE A 131 3.78 18.89 -29.22
N PRO A 132 4.79 19.75 -29.42
CA PRO A 132 6.06 19.62 -28.74
C PRO A 132 5.90 19.71 -27.22
N VAL A 133 6.56 18.81 -26.50
CA VAL A 133 6.50 18.71 -25.02
C VAL A 133 7.88 18.79 -24.37
N ASP A 134 8.92 19.06 -25.16
CA ASP A 134 10.28 19.25 -24.66
C ASP A 134 10.94 20.47 -25.33
N ALA A 135 12.15 20.78 -24.84
CA ALA A 135 12.89 21.96 -25.27
C ALA A 135 13.34 21.94 -26.75
N SER A 136 13.13 20.84 -27.49
CA SER A 136 13.47 20.80 -28.92
C SER A 136 12.49 21.59 -29.77
N GLY A 137 11.24 21.80 -29.30
CA GLY A 137 10.19 22.44 -30.08
C GLY A 137 9.73 21.63 -31.31
N GLU A 138 10.12 20.36 -31.41
CA GLU A 138 9.78 19.49 -32.54
C GLU A 138 8.64 18.52 -32.17
N SER A 139 7.95 18.01 -33.20
CA SER A 139 6.89 17.02 -33.01
C SER A 139 7.45 15.72 -32.40
N PRO A 140 6.75 15.12 -31.42
CA PRO A 140 7.11 13.81 -30.89
C PRO A 140 7.10 12.69 -31.94
N ASP A 141 8.00 11.72 -31.80
CA ASP A 141 8.09 10.55 -32.67
C ASP A 141 7.11 9.46 -32.23
N VAL A 142 6.98 9.28 -30.91
CA VAL A 142 6.09 8.30 -30.28
C VAL A 142 5.19 8.96 -29.24
N CYS A 143 3.90 8.61 -29.25
CA CYS A 143 2.93 9.01 -28.24
C CYS A 143 2.54 7.78 -27.39
N ILE A 144 2.76 7.89 -26.08
CA ILE A 144 2.22 6.94 -25.11
C ILE A 144 0.79 7.37 -24.78
N ILE A 145 -0.18 6.47 -24.94
CA ILE A 145 -1.56 6.71 -24.54
C ILE A 145 -1.87 5.77 -23.39
N GLU A 146 -2.27 6.32 -22.25
CA GLU A 146 -2.84 5.50 -21.18
C GLU A 146 -4.37 5.60 -21.19
N LEU A 147 -5.02 4.43 -21.22
CA LEU A 147 -6.43 4.29 -20.94
C LEU A 147 -6.66 4.07 -19.44
N GLY A 148 -7.14 5.12 -18.77
CA GLY A 148 -7.56 5.13 -17.38
C GLY A 148 -8.75 4.21 -17.10
N GLY A 149 -9.03 3.97 -15.82
CA GLY A 149 -10.09 3.05 -15.40
C GLY A 149 -9.79 1.59 -15.74
N THR A 150 -10.84 0.79 -15.92
CA THR A 150 -10.76 -0.60 -16.37
C THR A 150 -11.55 -0.81 -17.67
N ILE A 151 -11.17 -1.83 -18.43
CA ILE A 151 -11.91 -2.23 -19.62
C ILE A 151 -13.11 -3.08 -19.23
N GLY A 152 -14.29 -2.70 -19.71
CA GLY A 152 -15.57 -3.35 -19.39
C GLY A 152 -16.56 -2.43 -18.66
N ASP A 153 -16.08 -1.29 -18.18
CA ASP A 153 -16.91 -0.25 -17.59
C ASP A 153 -17.68 0.54 -18.66
N LEU A 154 -18.87 1.03 -18.31
CA LEU A 154 -19.70 1.83 -19.22
C LEU A 154 -18.98 3.11 -19.66
N GLU A 155 -18.20 3.70 -18.76
CA GLU A 155 -17.51 4.97 -18.94
C GLU A 155 -16.35 4.85 -19.94
N SER A 156 -15.68 3.68 -20.01
CA SER A 156 -14.55 3.46 -20.91
C SER A 156 -14.96 3.05 -22.32
N GLY A 157 -16.23 2.66 -22.53
CA GLY A 157 -16.77 2.22 -23.82
C GLY A 157 -16.44 3.16 -25.00
N PRO A 158 -16.75 4.47 -24.94
CA PRO A 158 -16.44 5.41 -26.02
C PRO A 158 -14.94 5.51 -26.34
N PHE A 159 -14.07 5.46 -25.32
CA PHE A 159 -12.63 5.52 -25.51
C PHE A 159 -12.08 4.24 -26.15
N VAL A 160 -12.55 3.08 -25.70
CA VAL A 160 -12.13 1.79 -26.26
C VAL A 160 -12.50 1.69 -27.74
N GLU A 161 -13.72 2.10 -28.11
CA GLU A 161 -14.15 2.14 -29.51
C GLU A 161 -13.31 3.13 -30.34
N ALA A 162 -13.06 4.33 -29.82
CA ALA A 162 -12.23 5.34 -30.48
C ALA A 162 -10.79 4.83 -30.73
N LEU A 163 -10.19 4.16 -29.74
CA LEU A 163 -8.83 3.62 -29.83
C LEU A 163 -8.75 2.40 -30.75
N SER A 164 -9.81 1.58 -30.81
CA SER A 164 -9.95 0.48 -31.76
C SER A 164 -9.96 1.00 -33.21
N GLN A 165 -10.76 2.02 -33.50
CA GLN A 165 -10.80 2.68 -34.81
C GLN A 165 -9.45 3.35 -35.15
N LEU A 166 -8.82 4.01 -34.16
CA LEU A 166 -7.52 4.66 -34.35
C LEU A 166 -6.43 3.66 -34.75
N ARG A 167 -6.40 2.49 -34.11
CA ARG A 167 -5.47 1.41 -34.48
C ARG A 167 -5.64 1.01 -35.94
N HIS A 168 -6.87 0.82 -36.39
CA HIS A 168 -7.14 0.44 -37.78
C HIS A 168 -6.64 1.52 -38.76
N ARG A 169 -6.90 2.80 -38.44
CA ARG A 169 -6.50 3.95 -39.25
C ARG A 169 -4.98 4.12 -39.35
N LEU A 170 -4.25 3.94 -38.24
CA LEU A 170 -2.80 4.11 -38.21
C LEU A 170 -2.05 2.90 -38.80
N GLY A 171 -2.67 1.71 -38.78
CA GLY A 171 -2.07 0.48 -39.27
C GLY A 171 -1.13 -0.18 -38.27
N ARG A 172 -0.75 -1.43 -38.59
CA ARG A 172 -0.03 -2.34 -37.68
C ARG A 172 1.31 -1.79 -37.18
N ASP A 173 2.12 -1.24 -38.08
CA ASP A 173 3.48 -0.76 -37.75
C ASP A 173 3.47 0.56 -36.95
N ASN A 174 2.32 1.17 -36.67
CA ASN A 174 2.22 2.47 -36.03
C ASN A 174 1.46 2.44 -34.70
N PHE A 175 0.91 1.28 -34.30
CA PHE A 175 0.10 1.16 -33.09
C PHE A 175 0.39 -0.17 -32.38
N LEU A 176 0.84 -0.10 -31.14
CA LEU A 176 1.10 -1.25 -30.27
C LEU A 176 0.29 -1.13 -28.98
N SER A 177 -0.35 -2.21 -28.55
CA SER A 177 -1.13 -2.26 -27.30
C SER A 177 -0.46 -3.13 -26.23
N ILE A 178 -0.21 -2.53 -25.06
CA ILE A 178 0.20 -3.20 -23.83
C ILE A 178 -1.04 -3.33 -22.91
N SER A 179 -1.43 -4.55 -22.59
CA SER A 179 -2.50 -4.82 -21.62
C SER A 179 -1.91 -5.22 -20.28
N VAL A 180 -2.15 -4.40 -19.26
CA VAL A 180 -1.69 -4.64 -17.89
C VAL A 180 -2.73 -5.46 -17.14
N SER A 181 -2.28 -6.55 -16.53
CA SER A 181 -3.10 -7.47 -15.77
C SER A 181 -2.42 -7.87 -14.47
N TYR A 182 -3.19 -8.29 -13.47
CA TYR A 182 -2.66 -8.73 -12.18
C TYR A 182 -2.75 -10.26 -12.07
N VAL A 183 -1.63 -10.90 -11.75
CA VAL A 183 -1.50 -12.34 -11.49
C VAL A 183 -1.33 -12.54 -9.98
N PRO A 184 -2.41 -12.79 -9.23
CA PRO A 184 -2.32 -12.95 -7.79
C PRO A 184 -1.72 -14.29 -7.39
N ILE A 185 -0.99 -14.29 -6.27
CA ILE A 185 -0.51 -15.49 -5.61
C ILE A 185 -1.48 -15.87 -4.49
N ILE A 186 -2.11 -17.03 -4.59
CA ILE A 186 -3.05 -17.54 -3.60
C ILE A 186 -2.54 -18.86 -3.07
N ASN A 187 -2.26 -18.91 -1.76
CA ASN A 187 -1.67 -20.08 -1.07
C ASN A 187 -0.35 -20.55 -1.72
N GLY A 188 0.47 -19.62 -2.20
CA GLY A 188 1.75 -19.92 -2.86
C GLY A 188 1.63 -20.32 -4.34
N GLU A 189 0.43 -20.36 -4.92
CA GLU A 189 0.22 -20.70 -6.33
C GLU A 189 -0.19 -19.47 -7.15
N GLU A 190 0.47 -19.27 -8.29
CA GLU A 190 0.17 -18.21 -9.27
C GLU A 190 -1.13 -18.48 -10.01
N LYS A 191 -2.09 -17.55 -9.93
CA LYS A 191 -3.41 -17.71 -10.54
C LYS A 191 -3.55 -16.88 -11.81
N THR A 192 -3.51 -17.56 -12.95
CA THR A 192 -3.60 -16.94 -14.29
C THR A 192 -5.03 -16.59 -14.76
N LYS A 193 -6.08 -17.06 -14.07
CA LYS A 193 -7.48 -16.94 -14.56
C LYS A 193 -7.96 -15.49 -14.65
N PRO A 194 -7.68 -14.60 -13.67
CA PRO A 194 -8.05 -13.19 -13.78
C PRO A 194 -7.51 -12.55 -15.06
N THR A 195 -6.24 -12.83 -15.41
CA THR A 195 -5.63 -12.38 -16.66
C THR A 195 -6.33 -12.91 -17.90
N GLN A 196 -6.68 -14.20 -17.92
CA GLN A 196 -7.41 -14.80 -19.05
C GLN A 196 -8.77 -14.12 -19.29
N HIS A 197 -9.51 -13.80 -18.22
CA HIS A 197 -10.80 -13.11 -18.32
C HIS A 197 -10.65 -11.65 -18.75
N ALA A 198 -9.69 -10.93 -18.17
CA ALA A 198 -9.39 -9.56 -18.57
C ALA A 198 -9.04 -9.47 -20.06
N ILE A 199 -8.10 -10.29 -20.53
CA ILE A 199 -7.69 -10.27 -21.94
C ILE A 199 -8.83 -10.70 -22.89
N ARG A 200 -9.73 -11.57 -22.45
CA ARG A 200 -10.95 -11.87 -23.21
C ARG A 200 -11.85 -10.64 -23.33
N GLN A 201 -12.02 -9.85 -22.27
CA GLN A 201 -12.80 -8.62 -22.28
C GLN A 201 -12.17 -7.56 -23.19
N VAL A 202 -10.86 -7.33 -23.07
CA VAL A 202 -10.10 -6.42 -23.93
C VAL A 202 -10.32 -6.74 -25.41
N ARG A 203 -10.20 -8.03 -25.79
CA ARG A 203 -10.46 -8.49 -27.16
C ARG A 203 -11.92 -8.35 -27.58
N SER A 204 -12.87 -8.66 -26.70
CA SER A 204 -14.30 -8.52 -27.02
C SER A 204 -14.72 -7.06 -27.24
N ALA A 205 -13.97 -6.11 -26.65
CA ALA A 205 -14.20 -4.69 -26.84
C ALA A 205 -13.48 -4.12 -28.08
N GLY A 206 -12.75 -4.95 -28.84
CA GLY A 206 -12.09 -4.56 -30.09
C GLY A 206 -10.59 -4.26 -29.98
N LEU A 207 -10.02 -4.25 -28.77
CA LEU A 207 -8.59 -4.06 -28.58
C LEU A 207 -7.85 -5.41 -28.58
N ILE A 208 -6.81 -5.54 -29.40
CA ILE A 208 -6.00 -6.76 -29.47
C ILE A 208 -4.68 -6.50 -28.73
N PRO A 209 -4.40 -7.17 -27.60
CA PRO A 209 -3.14 -6.97 -26.91
C PRO A 209 -1.96 -7.50 -27.74
N ASP A 210 -0.94 -6.67 -27.92
CA ASP A 210 0.33 -7.08 -28.55
C ASP A 210 1.35 -7.50 -27.48
N VAL A 211 1.23 -6.97 -26.26
CA VAL A 211 2.02 -7.34 -25.08
C VAL A 211 1.09 -7.45 -23.87
N ILE A 212 1.32 -8.45 -23.01
CA ILE A 212 0.60 -8.63 -21.75
C ILE A 212 1.59 -8.42 -20.61
N ALA A 213 1.44 -7.31 -19.88
CA ALA A 213 2.23 -7.01 -18.70
C ALA A 213 1.55 -7.59 -17.46
N CYS A 214 2.12 -8.64 -16.89
CA CYS A 214 1.58 -9.36 -15.75
C CYS A 214 2.20 -8.83 -14.45
N ARG A 215 1.50 -7.93 -13.75
CA ARG A 215 1.90 -7.52 -12.41
C ARG A 215 1.77 -8.66 -11.42
N CYS A 216 2.79 -8.86 -10.60
CA CYS A 216 2.89 -9.95 -9.64
C CYS A 216 3.76 -9.55 -8.44
N GLU A 217 3.71 -10.29 -7.34
CA GLU A 217 4.54 -10.01 -6.16
C GLU A 217 5.98 -10.49 -6.32
N ARG A 218 6.18 -11.61 -7.04
CA ARG A 218 7.47 -12.26 -7.30
C ARG A 218 7.59 -12.60 -8.79
N GLU A 219 8.78 -13.00 -9.22
CA GLU A 219 9.01 -13.49 -10.59
C GLU A 219 8.08 -14.67 -10.92
N LEU A 220 7.51 -14.66 -12.13
CA LEU A 220 6.54 -15.67 -12.55
C LEU A 220 7.24 -16.94 -13.02
N ASP A 221 6.68 -18.09 -12.68
CA ASP A 221 7.18 -19.37 -13.19
C ASP A 221 7.00 -19.43 -14.72
N VAL A 222 7.98 -20.00 -15.44
CA VAL A 222 7.91 -20.18 -16.90
C VAL A 222 6.62 -20.89 -17.32
N ALA A 223 6.17 -21.87 -16.52
CA ALA A 223 4.90 -22.57 -16.76
C ALA A 223 3.67 -21.65 -16.70
N THR A 224 3.69 -20.64 -15.82
CA THR A 224 2.65 -19.62 -15.70
C THR A 224 2.64 -18.72 -16.94
N ILE A 225 3.82 -18.28 -17.40
CA ILE A 225 4.01 -17.47 -18.61
C ILE A 225 3.46 -18.21 -19.84
N THR A 226 3.93 -19.43 -20.11
CA THR A 226 3.47 -20.25 -21.24
C THR A 226 1.97 -20.53 -21.19
N LYS A 227 1.39 -20.68 -19.99
CA LYS A 227 -0.05 -20.87 -19.81
C LYS A 227 -0.83 -19.61 -20.16
N ILE A 228 -0.37 -18.43 -19.76
CA ILE A 228 -0.99 -17.15 -20.12
C ILE A 228 -0.90 -16.97 -21.63
N ALA A 229 0.29 -17.13 -22.22
CA ALA A 229 0.54 -17.01 -23.65
C ALA A 229 -0.43 -17.86 -24.48
N ARG A 230 -0.50 -19.17 -24.18
CA ARG A 230 -1.43 -20.10 -24.85
C ARG A 230 -2.90 -19.72 -24.68
N SER A 231 -3.30 -19.31 -23.47
CA SER A 231 -4.71 -19.00 -23.19
C SER A 231 -5.16 -17.67 -23.80
N CYS A 232 -4.25 -16.71 -23.86
CA CYS A 232 -4.48 -15.37 -24.37
C CYS A 232 -4.16 -15.24 -25.88
N GLN A 233 -3.58 -16.27 -26.49
CA GLN A 233 -3.20 -16.34 -27.91
C GLN A 233 -2.15 -15.28 -28.28
N VAL A 234 -1.09 -15.22 -27.47
CA VAL A 234 0.14 -14.45 -27.75
C VAL A 234 1.34 -15.37 -27.60
N GLU A 235 2.49 -14.97 -28.11
CA GLU A 235 3.76 -15.70 -27.94
C GLU A 235 4.29 -15.56 -26.51
N ASP A 236 5.07 -16.53 -26.05
CA ASP A 236 5.66 -16.53 -24.69
C ASP A 236 6.49 -15.25 -24.43
N GLU A 237 7.27 -14.78 -25.42
CA GLU A 237 8.04 -13.52 -25.34
C GLU A 237 7.16 -12.27 -25.19
N GLN A 238 5.86 -12.33 -25.48
CA GLN A 238 4.93 -11.20 -25.37
C GLN A 238 4.25 -11.11 -24.00
N VAL A 239 4.52 -12.06 -23.10
CA VAL A 239 4.02 -12.08 -21.72
C VAL A 239 5.18 -11.70 -20.79
N ILE A 240 5.15 -10.48 -20.27
CA ILE A 240 6.23 -9.95 -19.42
C ILE A 240 5.83 -9.96 -17.95
N GLY A 241 6.73 -10.43 -17.08
CA GLY A 241 6.55 -10.45 -15.64
C GLY A 241 6.92 -9.11 -15.00
N VAL A 242 5.98 -8.45 -14.33
CA VAL A 242 6.23 -7.18 -13.63
C VAL A 242 6.11 -7.41 -12.12
N ARG A 243 7.20 -7.89 -11.52
CA ARG A 243 7.29 -8.12 -10.08
C ARG A 243 7.34 -6.81 -9.29
N ASN A 244 7.02 -6.87 -8.00
CA ASN A 244 7.24 -5.75 -7.10
C ASN A 244 8.75 -5.44 -7.01
N MET A 245 9.08 -4.15 -7.17
CA MET A 245 10.43 -3.60 -7.04
C MET A 245 10.50 -2.73 -5.79
N ASP A 246 11.69 -2.53 -5.23
CA ASP A 246 11.90 -1.70 -4.03
C ASP A 246 11.50 -0.24 -4.26
N THR A 247 11.74 0.26 -5.48
CA THR A 247 11.23 1.54 -5.95
C THR A 247 10.66 1.42 -7.36
N ILE A 248 9.64 2.25 -7.65
CA ILE A 248 9.01 2.32 -8.97
C ILE A 248 10.01 2.70 -10.07
N TYR A 249 11.08 3.43 -9.74
CA TYR A 249 12.09 3.89 -10.70
C TYR A 249 13.01 2.76 -11.20
N GLN A 250 12.94 1.58 -10.58
CA GLN A 250 13.61 0.36 -11.06
C GLN A 250 12.75 -0.45 -12.04
N VAL A 251 11.45 -0.17 -12.17
CA VAL A 251 10.57 -0.86 -13.13
C VAL A 251 11.06 -0.73 -14.58
N PRO A 252 11.59 0.42 -15.06
CA PRO A 252 12.20 0.50 -16.38
C PRO A 252 13.35 -0.51 -16.60
N LEU A 253 14.15 -0.79 -15.57
CA LEU A 253 15.24 -1.77 -15.64
C LEU A 253 14.68 -3.19 -15.81
N LEU A 254 13.66 -3.52 -15.01
CA LEU A 254 12.96 -4.79 -15.12
C LEU A 254 12.36 -4.96 -16.52
N LEU A 255 11.69 -3.93 -17.05
CA LEU A 255 11.07 -4.02 -18.37
C LEU A 255 12.08 -4.09 -19.52
N GLU A 256 13.28 -3.50 -19.36
CA GLU A 256 14.39 -3.72 -20.29
C GLU A 256 14.84 -5.19 -20.26
N GLN A 257 15.02 -5.76 -19.06
CA GLN A 257 15.40 -7.16 -18.84
C GLN A 257 14.38 -8.16 -19.40
N GLU A 258 13.09 -7.90 -19.19
CA GLU A 258 11.96 -8.67 -19.75
C GLU A 258 11.79 -8.49 -21.27
N GLY A 259 12.64 -7.67 -21.92
CA GLY A 259 12.66 -7.54 -23.37
C GLY A 259 11.59 -6.61 -23.94
N LEU A 260 10.93 -5.76 -23.15
CA LEU A 260 9.90 -4.83 -23.64
C LEU A 260 10.43 -3.93 -24.76
N LEU A 261 11.66 -3.43 -24.63
CA LEU A 261 12.26 -2.54 -25.65
C LEU A 261 12.43 -3.26 -27.01
N LYS A 262 12.75 -4.55 -27.00
CA LYS A 262 12.82 -5.39 -28.22
C LYS A 262 11.44 -5.51 -28.87
N LEU A 263 10.40 -5.74 -28.07
CA LEU A 263 9.01 -5.83 -28.54
C LEU A 263 8.53 -4.50 -29.13
N LEU A 264 8.82 -3.37 -28.47
CA LEU A 264 8.47 -2.03 -28.94
C LEU A 264 9.15 -1.70 -30.28
N ARG A 265 10.45 -1.97 -30.41
CA ARG A 265 11.20 -1.77 -31.67
C ARG A 265 10.56 -2.53 -32.82
N LYS A 266 10.33 -3.83 -32.64
CA LYS A 266 9.75 -4.71 -33.66
C LYS A 266 8.30 -4.32 -33.99
N GLY A 267 7.47 -4.10 -32.98
CA GLY A 267 6.04 -3.88 -33.17
C GLY A 267 5.69 -2.51 -33.77
N LEU A 268 6.54 -1.49 -33.55
CA LEU A 268 6.36 -0.16 -34.12
C LEU A 268 7.28 0.12 -35.33
N ALA A 269 8.03 -0.89 -35.79
CA ALA A 269 9.03 -0.76 -36.84
C ALA A 269 9.93 0.48 -36.65
N LEU A 270 10.48 0.63 -35.42
CA LEU A 270 11.22 1.83 -35.02
C LEU A 270 12.52 2.01 -35.80
N GLU A 271 13.05 0.94 -36.39
CA GLU A 271 14.20 0.98 -37.32
C GLU A 271 13.95 1.83 -38.58
N LYS A 272 12.67 2.09 -38.91
CA LYS A 272 12.29 2.98 -40.01
C LYS A 272 12.37 4.47 -39.63
N LEU A 273 12.57 4.80 -38.36
CA LEU A 273 12.73 6.18 -37.89
C LEU A 273 14.20 6.58 -37.95
N GLU A 274 14.48 7.73 -38.56
CA GLU A 274 15.81 8.30 -38.57
C GLU A 274 16.08 9.02 -37.24
N VAL A 275 17.01 8.49 -36.45
CA VAL A 275 17.50 9.13 -35.23
C VAL A 275 18.89 9.69 -35.49
N ALA A 276 19.04 11.00 -35.36
CA ALA A 276 20.34 11.65 -35.52
C ALA A 276 21.34 11.10 -34.47
N PRO A 277 22.62 10.85 -34.83
CA PRO A 277 23.61 10.31 -33.90
C PRO A 277 23.74 11.08 -32.57
N PRO A 278 23.66 12.43 -32.52
CA PRO A 278 23.67 13.17 -31.25
C PRO A 278 22.47 12.85 -30.34
N MET A 279 21.30 12.59 -30.92
CA MET A 279 20.10 12.22 -30.16
C MET A 279 20.21 10.82 -29.58
N ALA A 280 20.74 9.86 -30.34
CA ALA A 280 21.02 8.52 -29.85
C ALA A 280 22.05 8.54 -28.70
N GLN A 281 23.12 9.34 -28.81
CA GLN A 281 24.10 9.53 -27.73
C GLN A 281 23.46 10.14 -26.49
N LYS A 282 22.59 11.14 -26.65
CA LYS A 282 21.82 11.74 -25.55
C LYS A 282 20.90 10.72 -24.87
N GLY A 283 20.25 9.86 -25.65
CA GLY A 283 19.43 8.76 -25.13
C GLY A 283 20.24 7.74 -24.32
N GLN A 284 21.41 7.36 -24.81
CA GLN A 284 22.30 6.46 -24.09
C GLN A 284 22.80 7.08 -22.78
N ALA A 285 23.24 8.34 -22.81
CA ALA A 285 23.67 9.07 -21.62
C ALA A 285 22.54 9.22 -20.58
N LEU A 286 21.30 9.43 -21.03
CA LEU A 286 20.12 9.41 -20.17
C LEU A 286 19.97 8.05 -19.47
N TRP A 287 20.15 6.96 -20.20
CA TRP A 287 20.02 5.61 -19.64
C TRP A 287 21.09 5.29 -18.60
N ASP A 288 22.33 5.66 -18.89
CA ASP A 288 23.45 5.44 -17.98
C ASP A 288 23.29 6.26 -16.69
N LEU A 289 22.82 7.51 -16.81
CA LEU A 289 22.49 8.34 -15.65
C LEU A 289 21.30 7.78 -14.85
N TRP A 290 20.27 7.27 -15.53
CA TRP A 290 19.13 6.64 -14.86
C TRP A 290 19.57 5.43 -14.04
N LYS A 291 20.26 4.47 -14.66
CA LYS A 291 20.83 3.29 -13.99
C LYS A 291 21.66 3.67 -12.76
N LYS A 292 22.54 4.66 -12.90
CA LYS A 292 23.39 5.15 -11.81
C LYS A 292 22.58 5.77 -10.65
N THR A 293 21.42 6.36 -10.93
CA THR A 293 20.63 7.09 -9.94
C THR A 293 19.68 6.18 -9.17
N VAL A 294 19.02 5.23 -9.86
CA VAL A 294 17.92 4.43 -9.30
C VAL A 294 18.37 3.09 -8.73
N VAL A 295 19.61 2.67 -9.02
CA VAL A 295 20.26 1.53 -8.37
C VAL A 295 20.97 2.09 -7.15
N PRO A 296 20.41 1.94 -5.94
CA PRO A 296 21.00 2.53 -4.74
C PRO A 296 22.35 1.88 -4.44
N ASP A 297 23.28 2.68 -3.88
CA ASP A 297 24.46 2.15 -3.23
C ASP A 297 24.01 1.21 -2.08
N ARG A 298 24.77 0.13 -1.82
CA ARG A 298 24.46 -0.76 -0.68
C ARG A 298 24.55 0.04 0.62
N HIS A 299 23.54 -0.08 1.49
CA HIS A 299 23.46 0.55 2.82
C HIS A 299 23.45 2.09 2.83
N LEU A 300 22.34 2.68 2.37
CA LEU A 300 22.10 4.12 2.53
C LEU A 300 21.66 4.45 3.97
N GLU A 301 22.28 5.46 4.59
CA GLU A 301 21.83 5.98 5.89
C GLU A 301 20.40 6.53 5.78
N PRO A 302 19.53 6.26 6.78
CA PRO A 302 18.17 6.77 6.78
C PRO A 302 18.12 8.27 7.09
N VAL A 303 17.23 8.99 6.41
CA VAL A 303 16.84 10.37 6.73
C VAL A 303 15.37 10.39 7.14
N ASN A 304 15.11 10.82 8.38
CA ASN A 304 13.78 10.85 9.00
C ASN A 304 13.12 12.21 8.74
N ILE A 305 12.20 12.24 7.78
CA ILE A 305 11.41 13.43 7.47
C ILE A 305 9.99 13.22 7.99
N VAL A 306 9.43 14.23 8.65
CA VAL A 306 8.03 14.21 9.09
C VAL A 306 7.20 15.12 8.21
N LEU A 307 6.19 14.57 7.56
CA LEU A 307 5.18 15.30 6.80
C LEU A 307 3.99 15.58 7.71
N VAL A 308 3.73 16.87 7.98
CA VAL A 308 2.61 17.30 8.82
C VAL A 308 1.51 17.84 7.91
N GLY A 309 0.51 17.01 7.62
CA GLY A 309 -0.52 17.30 6.62
C GLY A 309 -1.93 17.11 7.14
N LYS A 310 -2.91 17.56 6.34
CA LYS A 310 -4.33 17.43 6.65
C LYS A 310 -4.94 16.15 6.10
N TYR A 311 -4.39 15.63 5.01
CA TYR A 311 -4.95 14.52 4.24
C TYR A 311 -4.11 13.25 4.36
N VAL A 312 -3.69 12.90 5.58
CA VAL A 312 -2.76 11.78 5.82
C VAL A 312 -3.44 10.41 5.88
N SER A 313 -4.76 10.34 5.81
CA SER A 313 -5.51 9.07 5.83
C SER A 313 -5.46 8.30 4.51
N LEU A 314 -5.14 8.99 3.41
CA LEU A 314 -4.95 8.41 2.09
C LEU A 314 -3.54 8.78 1.62
N ASP A 315 -2.68 7.79 1.39
CA ASP A 315 -1.29 8.02 0.99
C ASP A 315 -1.16 8.82 -0.32
N ASP A 316 -2.13 8.66 -1.23
CA ASP A 316 -2.15 9.32 -2.54
C ASP A 316 -2.46 10.82 -2.48
N SER A 317 -2.92 11.36 -1.35
CA SER A 317 -3.25 12.79 -1.22
C SER A 317 -2.02 13.71 -1.21
N TYR A 318 -0.82 13.18 -0.96
CA TYR A 318 0.46 13.90 -1.00
C TYR A 318 1.53 13.14 -1.80
N LEU A 319 1.12 12.37 -2.81
CA LEU A 319 2.03 11.50 -3.55
C LEU A 319 3.13 12.30 -4.26
N SER A 320 2.82 13.48 -4.82
CA SER A 320 3.83 14.31 -5.48
C SER A 320 4.92 14.74 -4.52
N VAL A 321 4.55 15.12 -3.30
CA VAL A 321 5.49 15.50 -2.23
C VAL A 321 6.35 14.29 -1.86
N HIS A 322 5.74 13.12 -1.65
CA HIS A 322 6.46 11.88 -1.35
C HIS A 322 7.47 11.52 -2.45
N LYS A 323 7.07 11.60 -3.73
CA LYS A 323 7.95 11.32 -4.87
C LYS A 323 9.06 12.35 -5.02
N ALA A 324 8.78 13.62 -4.79
CA ALA A 324 9.80 14.66 -4.83
C ALA A 324 10.82 14.51 -3.69
N LEU A 325 10.41 14.08 -2.49
CA LEU A 325 11.33 13.71 -1.41
C LEU A 325 12.14 12.46 -1.74
N GLU A 326 11.54 11.45 -2.38
CA GLU A 326 12.23 10.24 -2.83
C GLU A 326 13.32 10.59 -3.87
N HIS A 327 13.04 11.47 -4.84
CA HIS A 327 14.04 11.99 -5.78
C HIS A 327 15.20 12.69 -5.06
N SER A 328 14.89 13.56 -4.10
CA SER A 328 15.89 14.28 -3.32
C SER A 328 16.74 13.34 -2.46
N ALA A 329 16.13 12.32 -1.85
CA ALA A 329 16.85 11.31 -1.08
C ALA A 329 17.80 10.49 -1.96
N MET A 330 17.37 10.09 -3.16
CA MET A 330 18.26 9.44 -4.14
C MET A 330 19.46 10.34 -4.49
N ARG A 331 19.23 11.65 -4.72
CA ARG A 331 20.31 12.60 -5.03
C ARG A 331 21.29 12.83 -3.87
N CYS A 332 20.79 12.82 -2.63
CA CYS A 332 21.56 12.92 -1.40
C CYS A 332 22.16 11.59 -0.94
N LYS A 333 21.92 10.48 -1.66
CA LYS A 333 22.33 9.12 -1.27
C LYS A 333 21.86 8.74 0.13
N ARG A 334 20.58 8.97 0.42
CA ARG A 334 19.92 8.60 1.68
C ARG A 334 18.73 7.70 1.45
N LYS A 335 18.38 6.90 2.45
CA LYS A 335 17.12 6.15 2.49
C LYS A 335 16.06 7.05 3.13
N LEU A 336 15.05 7.45 2.37
CA LEU A 336 13.94 8.24 2.92
C LEU A 336 13.13 7.39 3.91
N ASN A 337 12.98 7.88 5.14
CA ASN A 337 11.99 7.41 6.10
C ASN A 337 10.97 8.54 6.33
N LEU A 338 9.88 8.52 5.57
CA LEU A 338 8.82 9.53 5.65
C LEU A 338 7.76 9.08 6.65
N ILE A 339 7.46 9.93 7.65
CA ILE A 339 6.38 9.69 8.61
C ILE A 339 5.31 10.77 8.42
N SER A 340 4.10 10.35 8.06
CA SER A 340 2.95 11.25 7.93
C SER A 340 2.26 11.44 9.28
N VAL A 341 2.06 12.69 9.68
CA VAL A 341 1.39 13.09 10.92
C VAL A 341 0.19 13.97 10.57
N ASP A 342 -0.97 13.61 11.10
CA ASP A 342 -2.18 14.43 10.97
C ASP A 342 -2.01 15.70 11.80
N SER A 343 -2.16 16.87 11.17
CA SER A 343 -1.98 18.14 11.85
C SER A 343 -3.03 18.39 12.94
N GLU A 344 -4.22 17.79 12.87
CA GLU A 344 -5.19 17.84 13.97
C GLU A 344 -4.70 17.11 15.21
N HIS A 345 -3.89 16.06 15.05
CA HIS A 345 -3.37 15.33 16.19
C HIS A 345 -2.38 16.16 17.00
N LEU A 346 -1.81 17.22 16.44
CA LEU A 346 -0.87 18.11 17.11
C LEU A 346 -1.54 19.24 17.88
N GLU A 347 -2.87 19.42 17.72
CA GLU A 347 -3.60 20.51 18.37
C GLU A 347 -3.84 20.25 19.86
N PRO A 348 -3.85 21.30 20.72
CA PRO A 348 -4.12 21.16 22.15
C PRO A 348 -5.47 20.48 22.46
N ASP A 349 -6.47 20.67 21.61
CA ASP A 349 -7.77 20.01 21.75
C ASP A 349 -7.67 18.48 21.63
N MET A 350 -6.73 17.97 20.83
CA MET A 350 -6.47 16.53 20.73
C MET A 350 -5.87 15.98 22.02
N GLN A 351 -5.07 16.78 22.74
CA GLN A 351 -4.55 16.37 24.04
C GLN A 351 -5.69 16.03 25.02
N GLN A 352 -6.83 16.71 24.91
CA GLN A 352 -8.02 16.42 25.70
C GLN A 352 -8.87 15.30 25.11
N LYS A 353 -9.09 15.29 23.78
CA LYS A 353 -9.96 14.31 23.09
C LYS A 353 -9.34 12.91 23.02
N ASP A 354 -8.08 12.80 22.63
CA ASP A 354 -7.32 11.55 22.55
C ASP A 354 -5.82 11.84 22.84
N PRO A 355 -5.43 11.84 24.12
CA PRO A 355 -4.06 12.13 24.52
C PRO A 355 -3.05 11.20 23.84
N ARG A 356 -3.41 9.96 23.47
CA ARG A 356 -2.45 9.03 22.87
C ARG A 356 -2.00 9.51 21.51
N LYS A 357 -2.97 9.87 20.65
CA LYS A 357 -2.70 10.43 19.32
C LYS A 357 -1.88 11.70 19.40
N PHE A 358 -2.20 12.57 20.37
CA PHE A 358 -1.44 13.80 20.58
C PHE A 358 0.02 13.55 20.92
N HIS A 359 0.30 12.71 21.91
CA HIS A 359 1.68 12.43 22.32
C HIS A 359 2.44 11.62 21.27
N GLU A 360 1.77 10.74 20.51
CA GLU A 360 2.38 10.01 19.39
C GLU A 360 2.77 10.95 18.24
N ALA A 361 1.87 11.85 17.83
CA ALA A 361 2.14 12.86 16.81
C ALA A 361 3.33 13.75 17.19
N TRP A 362 3.34 14.29 18.42
CA TRP A 362 4.46 15.08 18.91
C TRP A 362 5.75 14.27 19.06
N ALA A 363 5.68 12.99 19.43
CA ALA A 363 6.87 12.14 19.50
C ALA A 363 7.54 11.95 18.12
N HIS A 364 6.75 11.88 17.04
CA HIS A 364 7.29 11.87 15.68
C HIS A 364 7.96 13.21 15.33
N VAL A 365 7.28 14.34 15.59
CA VAL A 365 7.82 15.69 15.34
C VAL A 365 9.12 15.93 16.11
N VAL A 366 9.21 15.51 17.37
CA VAL A 366 10.41 15.67 18.21
C VAL A 366 11.59 14.83 17.70
N ARG A 367 11.34 13.69 17.04
CA ARG A 367 12.37 12.80 16.48
C ARG A 367 12.74 13.11 15.02
N ALA A 368 12.03 14.05 14.39
CA ALA A 368 12.26 14.41 13.01
C ALA A 368 13.67 15.01 12.82
N GLN A 369 14.31 14.71 11.69
CA GLN A 369 15.53 15.41 11.23
C GLN A 369 15.18 16.56 10.27
N GLY A 370 13.99 16.51 9.67
CA GLY A 370 13.40 17.61 8.91
C GLY A 370 11.88 17.51 8.90
N ILE A 371 11.22 18.65 8.75
CA ILE A 371 9.76 18.78 8.73
C ILE A 371 9.33 19.41 7.43
N ILE A 372 8.26 18.86 6.84
CA ILE A 372 7.58 19.45 5.70
C ILE A 372 6.10 19.64 6.03
N VAL A 373 5.60 20.84 5.76
CA VAL A 373 4.17 21.17 5.85
C VAL A 373 3.67 21.45 4.44
N PRO A 374 2.91 20.53 3.82
CA PRO A 374 2.42 20.68 2.45
C PRO A 374 1.19 21.60 2.38
N GLY A 375 0.68 21.81 1.16
CA GLY A 375 -0.55 22.55 0.92
C GLY A 375 -1.80 21.94 1.55
N GLY A 376 -2.86 22.75 1.66
CA GLY A 376 -4.17 22.33 2.15
C GLY A 376 -5.18 23.47 2.06
N PHE A 377 -6.45 23.16 2.36
CA PHE A 377 -7.55 24.13 2.30
C PHE A 377 -8.46 24.01 3.53
N GLY A 378 -9.08 25.12 3.92
CA GLY A 378 -10.01 25.20 5.05
C GLY A 378 -9.34 25.27 6.42
N THR A 379 -10.15 25.35 7.48
CA THR A 379 -9.72 25.67 8.85
C THR A 379 -9.16 24.49 9.66
N ARG A 380 -9.43 23.26 9.25
CA ARG A 380 -9.05 22.04 9.97
C ARG A 380 -7.53 21.92 10.11
N GLY A 381 -7.03 21.60 11.30
CA GLY A 381 -5.62 21.24 11.53
C GLY A 381 -4.62 22.39 11.38
N ILE A 382 -5.07 23.64 11.23
CA ILE A 382 -4.20 24.82 11.02
C ILE A 382 -3.39 25.14 12.27
N ARG A 383 -3.98 24.98 13.46
CA ARG A 383 -3.30 25.30 14.71
C ARG A 383 -2.10 24.37 14.93
N GLY A 384 -2.26 23.08 14.64
CA GLY A 384 -1.16 22.12 14.72
C GLY A 384 -0.01 22.42 13.76
N MET A 385 -0.31 22.89 12.53
CA MET A 385 0.71 23.33 11.58
C MET A 385 1.50 24.55 12.08
N VAL A 386 0.81 25.54 12.64
CA VAL A 386 1.43 26.73 13.27
C VAL A 386 2.33 26.32 14.44
N ASP A 387 1.86 25.41 15.30
CA ASP A 387 2.63 24.93 16.45
C ASP A 387 3.89 24.15 16.03
N VAL A 388 3.83 23.43 14.92
CA VAL A 388 5.00 22.73 14.34
C VAL A 388 5.99 23.69 13.69
N ALA A 389 5.52 24.71 12.97
CA ALA A 389 6.40 25.75 12.41
C ALA A 389 7.20 26.45 13.54
N LYS A 390 6.53 26.73 14.67
CA LYS A 390 7.17 27.28 15.88
C LYS A 390 8.23 26.34 16.41
N TRP A 391 7.88 25.06 16.58
CA TRP A 391 8.80 24.05 17.08
C TRP A 391 10.05 23.96 16.20
N ALA A 392 9.88 23.93 14.88
CA ALA A 392 10.99 23.86 13.95
C ALA A 392 11.90 25.09 14.06
N ARG A 393 11.32 26.30 14.07
CA ARG A 393 12.05 27.57 14.23
C ARG A 393 12.86 27.62 15.52
N GLU A 394 12.24 27.30 16.66
CA GLU A 394 12.86 27.40 17.98
C GLU A 394 13.94 26.33 18.21
N ARG A 395 13.79 25.14 17.61
CA ARG A 395 14.75 24.04 17.72
C ARG A 395 15.79 24.00 16.62
N LYS A 396 15.78 24.97 15.70
CA LYS A 396 16.65 25.02 14.53
C LYS A 396 16.56 23.77 13.64
N LEU A 397 15.37 23.18 13.55
CA LEU A 397 15.13 21.97 12.78
C LEU A 397 14.77 22.31 11.33
N PRO A 398 15.41 21.70 10.31
CA PRO A 398 15.09 21.92 8.91
C PRO A 398 13.59 21.90 8.62
N TYR A 399 13.06 22.98 8.03
CA TYR A 399 11.64 23.18 7.76
C TYR A 399 11.41 23.63 6.32
N LEU A 400 10.42 23.00 5.68
CA LEU A 400 9.90 23.42 4.39
C LEU A 400 8.37 23.57 4.46
N GLY A 401 7.88 24.79 4.31
CA GLY A 401 6.46 25.09 4.14
C GLY A 401 6.10 25.26 2.67
N ILE A 402 5.14 24.49 2.16
CA ILE A 402 4.66 24.57 0.76
C ILE A 402 3.25 25.14 0.76
N CYS A 403 3.03 26.22 0.01
CA CYS A 403 1.74 26.90 -0.12
C CYS A 403 1.17 27.26 1.27
N LEU A 404 0.16 26.54 1.75
CA LEU A 404 -0.37 26.69 3.11
C LEU A 404 0.72 26.55 4.21
N GLY A 405 1.75 25.74 3.99
CA GLY A 405 2.89 25.61 4.91
C GLY A 405 3.71 26.89 5.06
N MET A 406 3.80 27.72 4.02
CA MET A 406 4.41 29.05 4.11
C MET A 406 3.50 30.00 4.90
N GLN A 407 2.20 30.00 4.59
CA GLN A 407 1.22 30.87 5.25
C GLN A 407 1.15 30.60 6.76
N THR A 408 1.17 29.32 7.16
CA THR A 408 1.19 28.93 8.58
C THR A 408 2.48 29.35 9.29
N ALA A 409 3.63 29.35 8.60
CA ALA A 409 4.88 29.89 9.14
C ALA A 409 4.84 31.43 9.31
N VAL A 410 4.22 32.18 8.39
CA VAL A 410 4.01 33.63 8.56
C VAL A 410 3.09 33.91 9.75
N ILE A 411 1.99 33.16 9.87
CA ILE A 411 1.05 33.26 11.00
C ILE A 411 1.77 32.97 12.32
N GLU A 412 2.60 31.93 12.36
CA GLU A 412 3.41 31.59 13.53
C GLU A 412 4.32 32.74 13.95
N TYR A 413 5.04 33.31 12.98
CA TYR A 413 6.01 34.38 13.23
C TYR A 413 5.32 35.65 13.76
N ALA A 414 4.19 36.02 13.15
CA ALA A 414 3.38 37.15 13.61
C ALA A 414 2.90 36.97 15.06
N ARG A 415 2.43 35.75 15.40
CA ARG A 415 1.94 35.45 16.76
C ARG A 415 3.04 35.45 17.81
N ASN A 416 4.16 34.79 17.52
CA ASN A 416 5.16 34.47 18.54
C ASN A 416 6.33 35.45 18.58
N VAL A 417 6.69 36.08 17.47
CA VAL A 417 7.84 37.02 17.40
C VAL A 417 7.37 38.46 17.41
N MET A 418 6.36 38.82 16.62
CA MET A 418 5.81 40.18 16.58
C MET A 418 4.84 40.47 17.72
N GLY A 419 4.34 39.43 18.41
CA GLY A 419 3.39 39.56 19.51
C GLY A 419 1.96 39.90 19.08
N LEU A 420 1.64 39.77 17.78
CA LEU A 420 0.29 39.95 17.24
C LEU A 420 -0.58 38.74 17.60
N LYS A 421 -1.13 38.78 18.83
CA LYS A 421 -2.04 37.74 19.32
C LYS A 421 -3.23 37.62 18.35
N ASP A 422 -3.64 36.39 18.08
CA ASP A 422 -4.73 36.06 17.14
C ASP A 422 -4.51 36.36 15.66
N ALA A 423 -3.28 36.74 15.25
CA ALA A 423 -2.95 36.88 13.82
C ALA A 423 -3.31 35.62 13.03
N THR A 424 -3.98 35.75 11.88
CA THR A 424 -4.49 34.61 11.10
C THR A 424 -4.70 34.98 9.64
N SER A 425 -5.17 34.01 8.84
CA SER A 425 -5.63 34.21 7.47
C SER A 425 -7.10 34.62 7.42
N GLU A 426 -7.44 35.47 6.45
CA GLU A 426 -8.82 35.77 6.06
C GLU A 426 -9.60 34.52 5.64
N GLU A 427 -8.94 33.47 5.14
CA GLU A 427 -9.55 32.16 4.88
C GLU A 427 -10.18 31.55 6.15
N PHE A 428 -9.49 31.71 7.29
CA PHE A 428 -9.89 31.05 8.54
C PHE A 428 -10.80 31.91 9.39
N SER A 429 -10.58 33.23 9.36
CA SER A 429 -11.43 34.19 10.05
C SER A 429 -11.40 35.54 9.32
N ALA A 430 -12.45 35.82 8.56
CA ALA A 430 -12.59 37.10 7.86
C ALA A 430 -12.74 38.31 8.81
N THR A 431 -13.17 38.06 10.05
CA THR A 431 -13.37 39.08 11.09
C THR A 431 -12.17 39.28 12.02
N ALA A 432 -11.05 38.57 11.79
CA ALA A 432 -9.85 38.74 12.60
C ALA A 432 -9.28 40.16 12.45
N GLU A 433 -8.79 40.71 13.56
CA GLU A 433 -8.13 42.03 13.60
C GLU A 433 -6.82 42.01 12.79
N HIS A 434 -5.98 41.00 13.03
CA HIS A 434 -4.68 40.85 12.38
C HIS A 434 -4.73 39.81 11.25
N LYS A 435 -5.18 40.23 10.07
CA LYS A 435 -5.17 39.40 8.85
C LYS A 435 -3.82 39.51 8.14
N VAL A 436 -2.87 38.67 8.55
CA VAL A 436 -1.52 38.63 7.97
C VAL A 436 -1.47 37.87 6.63
N VAL A 437 -2.53 37.12 6.32
CA VAL A 437 -2.77 36.49 5.02
C VAL A 437 -4.18 36.88 4.57
N ILE A 438 -4.33 37.33 3.33
CA ILE A 438 -5.58 37.87 2.77
C ILE A 438 -5.94 37.23 1.44
N PHE A 439 -7.23 37.28 1.09
CA PHE A 439 -7.70 36.85 -0.22
C PHE A 439 -7.28 37.86 -1.29
N MET A 440 -6.36 37.47 -2.18
CA MET A 440 -5.84 38.34 -3.24
C MET A 440 -5.81 37.60 -4.58
N PRO A 441 -7.00 37.35 -5.18
CA PRO A 441 -7.10 36.63 -6.44
C PRO A 441 -6.45 37.39 -7.59
N GLU A 442 -6.14 36.67 -8.67
CA GLU A 442 -5.69 37.30 -9.91
C GLU A 442 -6.89 37.81 -10.72
N GLY A 443 -6.72 38.98 -11.33
CA GLY A 443 -7.64 39.49 -12.34
C GLY A 443 -7.35 38.87 -13.70
N SER A 444 -8.38 38.44 -14.42
CA SER A 444 -8.26 37.96 -15.80
C SER A 444 -9.01 38.90 -16.74
N LYS A 445 -8.40 39.22 -17.90
CA LYS A 445 -9.09 39.94 -18.98
C LYS A 445 -10.10 39.05 -19.74
N GLU A 446 -9.97 37.74 -19.60
CA GLU A 446 -10.77 36.74 -20.31
C GLU A 446 -11.85 36.10 -19.43
N LYS A 447 -11.62 36.04 -18.11
CA LYS A 447 -12.54 35.45 -17.13
C LYS A 447 -12.99 36.51 -16.13
N MET A 448 -14.31 36.69 -16.01
CA MET A 448 -14.89 37.61 -15.01
C MET A 448 -14.82 37.01 -13.59
N GLY A 449 -14.50 37.83 -12.59
CA GLY A 449 -14.36 37.43 -11.18
C GLY A 449 -12.91 37.25 -10.72
N GLY A 450 -12.71 36.88 -9.45
CA GLY A 450 -11.40 36.61 -8.88
C GLY A 450 -10.91 35.21 -9.24
N THR A 451 -9.92 35.11 -10.14
CA THR A 451 -9.34 33.84 -10.55
C THR A 451 -8.27 33.35 -9.58
N MET A 452 -8.10 32.03 -9.48
CA MET A 452 -7.02 31.41 -8.71
C MET A 452 -5.66 31.71 -9.35
N ARG A 453 -4.62 31.94 -8.54
CA ARG A 453 -3.24 31.96 -9.02
C ARG A 453 -2.83 30.52 -9.32
N LEU A 454 -2.72 30.21 -10.61
CA LEU A 454 -2.63 28.85 -11.14
C LEU A 454 -1.58 28.77 -12.26
N GLY A 455 -0.87 27.63 -12.33
CA GLY A 455 0.14 27.34 -13.37
C GLY A 455 1.52 27.91 -13.05
N SER A 456 2.42 27.88 -14.03
CA SER A 456 3.78 28.41 -13.90
C SER A 456 3.76 29.93 -13.76
N ARG A 457 4.45 30.47 -12.75
CA ARG A 457 4.64 31.90 -12.55
C ARG A 457 6.10 32.22 -12.29
N THR A 458 6.49 33.41 -12.75
CA THR A 458 7.82 33.95 -12.57
C THR A 458 7.97 34.53 -11.16
N THR A 459 9.05 34.17 -10.50
CA THR A 459 9.42 34.62 -9.15
C THR A 459 10.80 35.26 -9.19
N HIS A 460 10.92 36.46 -8.63
CA HIS A 460 12.14 37.26 -8.62
C HIS A 460 12.76 37.31 -7.22
N PHE A 461 14.02 36.90 -7.08
CA PHE A 461 14.76 37.09 -5.84
C PHE A 461 15.14 38.56 -5.65
N LYS A 462 14.95 39.09 -4.44
CA LYS A 462 15.26 40.49 -4.13
C LYS A 462 16.78 40.73 -4.09
N PRO A 463 17.28 41.89 -4.53
CA PRO A 463 18.67 42.29 -4.26
C PRO A 463 19.00 42.26 -2.76
N GLY A 464 20.20 41.83 -2.37
CA GLY A 464 20.61 41.71 -0.96
C GLY A 464 20.25 40.36 -0.32
N THR A 465 19.63 39.45 -1.07
CA THR A 465 19.29 38.09 -0.64
C THR A 465 20.26 37.03 -1.19
N GLU A 466 21.47 37.40 -1.57
CA GLU A 466 22.50 36.47 -2.11
C GLU A 466 22.89 35.37 -1.10
N TRP A 467 22.62 35.60 0.19
CA TRP A 467 22.79 34.63 1.27
C TRP A 467 21.71 33.54 1.30
N SER A 468 20.60 33.72 0.57
CA SER A 468 19.47 32.78 0.52
C SER A 468 19.95 31.39 0.12
N LYS A 469 19.60 30.40 0.96
CA LYS A 469 19.96 29.01 0.70
C LYS A 469 19.14 28.48 -0.46
N LEU A 470 17.89 28.89 -0.57
CA LEU A 470 17.04 28.54 -1.69
C LEU A 470 17.59 29.08 -3.02
N ARG A 471 17.97 30.36 -3.07
CA ARG A 471 18.58 30.97 -4.26
C ARG A 471 19.86 30.24 -4.66
N ALA A 472 20.69 29.87 -3.68
CA ALA A 472 21.90 29.08 -3.92
C ALA A 472 21.61 27.69 -4.51
N LEU A 473 20.54 27.02 -4.06
CA LEU A 473 20.07 25.73 -4.61
C LEU A 473 19.56 25.85 -6.05
N TYR A 474 19.00 27.00 -6.43
CA TYR A 474 18.71 27.35 -7.83
C TYR A 474 19.95 27.80 -8.62
N GLY A 475 21.17 27.59 -8.10
CA GLY A 475 22.42 28.00 -8.74
C GLY A 475 22.66 29.51 -8.69
N GLY A 476 22.03 30.24 -7.78
CA GLY A 476 22.15 31.70 -7.71
C GLY A 476 21.41 32.40 -8.84
N ALA A 477 20.30 31.84 -9.34
CA ALA A 477 19.46 32.51 -10.33
C ALA A 477 18.73 33.72 -9.69
N ASP A 478 18.54 34.78 -10.48
CA ASP A 478 17.76 35.96 -10.04
C ASP A 478 16.25 35.75 -10.23
N VAL A 479 15.91 34.90 -11.20
CA VAL A 479 14.54 34.62 -11.61
C VAL A 479 14.36 33.11 -11.72
N VAL A 480 13.26 32.62 -11.17
CA VAL A 480 12.86 31.21 -11.25
C VAL A 480 11.39 31.11 -11.62
N GLU A 481 10.98 29.95 -12.11
CA GLU A 481 9.59 29.67 -12.43
C GLU A 481 9.11 28.45 -11.67
N GLU A 482 7.99 28.58 -10.98
CA GLU A 482 7.38 27.48 -10.23
C GLU A 482 5.87 27.44 -10.45
N ARG A 483 5.24 26.29 -10.17
CA ARG A 483 3.80 26.11 -10.35
C ARG A 483 3.04 26.53 -9.10
N HIS A 484 1.94 27.26 -9.28
CA HIS A 484 1.07 27.71 -8.20
C HIS A 484 -0.31 27.09 -8.30
N ARG A 485 -0.96 26.98 -7.14
CA ARG A 485 -2.36 26.60 -6.99
C ARG A 485 -2.92 27.12 -5.66
N HIS A 486 -3.21 28.41 -5.59
CA HIS A 486 -3.70 29.05 -4.36
C HIS A 486 -4.46 30.36 -4.65
N ARG A 487 -5.08 30.92 -3.60
CA ARG A 487 -5.94 32.11 -3.69
C ARG A 487 -5.62 33.20 -2.65
N TYR A 488 -4.76 32.87 -1.69
CA TYR A 488 -4.50 33.70 -0.52
C TYR A 488 -3.03 34.07 -0.50
N GLU A 489 -2.72 35.32 -0.19
CA GLU A 489 -1.36 35.88 -0.21
C GLU A 489 -1.02 36.49 1.14
N VAL A 490 0.28 36.62 1.43
CA VAL A 490 0.74 37.44 2.56
C VAL A 490 0.24 38.88 2.35
N ASN A 491 -0.35 39.46 3.40
CA ASN A 491 -0.89 40.80 3.33
C ASN A 491 0.23 41.84 3.14
N PRO A 492 0.23 42.63 2.06
CA PRO A 492 1.24 43.65 1.79
C PRO A 492 1.43 44.64 2.93
N ASP A 493 0.37 44.95 3.68
CA ASP A 493 0.41 45.89 4.80
C ASP A 493 1.34 45.43 5.94
N TYR A 494 1.62 44.12 6.03
CA TYR A 494 2.48 43.53 7.07
C TYR A 494 3.90 43.22 6.58
N ILE A 495 4.23 43.43 5.29
CA ILE A 495 5.52 43.08 4.70
C ILE A 495 6.68 43.76 5.43
N GLU A 496 6.61 45.09 5.60
CA GLU A 496 7.67 45.84 6.26
C GLU A 496 7.86 45.42 7.71
N ASP A 497 6.76 45.13 8.41
CA ASP A 497 6.79 44.75 9.83
C ASP A 497 7.37 43.34 10.02
N LEU A 498 7.08 42.41 9.10
CA LEU A 498 7.67 41.08 9.06
C LEU A 498 9.19 41.15 8.83
N GLU A 499 9.64 41.97 7.88
CA GLU A 499 11.08 42.16 7.60
C GLU A 499 11.81 42.82 8.79
N LYS A 500 11.23 43.86 9.40
CA LYS A 500 11.77 44.52 10.60
C LYS A 500 11.86 43.55 11.79
N ALA A 501 10.90 42.64 11.91
CA ALA A 501 10.89 41.60 12.95
C ALA A 501 11.86 40.43 12.65
N GLY A 502 12.52 40.39 11.49
CA GLY A 502 13.58 39.44 11.15
C GLY A 502 13.17 38.28 10.23
N LEU A 503 11.91 38.20 9.79
CA LEU A 503 11.50 37.23 8.76
C LEU A 503 11.86 37.77 7.39
N SER A 504 12.83 37.15 6.71
CA SER A 504 13.29 37.65 5.42
C SER A 504 12.35 37.19 4.30
N LEU A 505 11.82 38.14 3.53
CA LEU A 505 11.01 37.88 2.35
C LEU A 505 11.97 37.83 1.16
N THR A 506 12.37 36.64 0.73
CA THR A 506 13.53 36.47 -0.18
C THR A 506 13.19 36.68 -1.65
N SER A 507 11.93 36.43 -2.05
CA SER A 507 11.48 36.63 -3.43
C SER A 507 10.03 37.09 -3.52
N MET A 508 9.72 37.75 -4.62
CA MET A 508 8.42 38.35 -4.91
C MET A 508 7.91 37.90 -6.29
N ASP A 509 6.63 38.15 -6.57
CA ASP A 509 6.07 38.01 -7.92
C ASP A 509 6.65 39.07 -8.89
N ASP A 510 6.26 38.96 -10.16
CA ASP A 510 6.67 39.84 -11.25
C ASP A 510 6.31 41.32 -11.02
N GLN A 511 5.25 41.58 -10.26
CA GLN A 511 4.81 42.93 -9.91
C GLN A 511 5.42 43.45 -8.61
N GLY A 512 6.14 42.60 -7.85
CA GLY A 512 6.70 42.95 -6.55
C GLY A 512 5.63 43.18 -5.47
N VAL A 513 4.42 42.62 -5.64
CA VAL A 513 3.29 42.79 -4.72
C VAL A 513 3.12 41.56 -3.83
N ARG A 514 3.30 40.36 -4.39
CA ARG A 514 3.09 39.10 -3.66
C ARG A 514 4.41 38.53 -3.20
N VAL A 515 4.44 38.07 -1.96
CA VAL A 515 5.57 37.34 -1.40
C VAL A 515 5.54 35.90 -1.90
N GLU A 516 6.62 35.45 -2.52
CA GLU A 516 6.71 34.08 -3.04
C GLU A 516 7.53 33.16 -2.15
N THR A 517 8.54 33.69 -1.46
CA THR A 517 9.37 32.90 -0.55
C THR A 517 9.75 33.66 0.71
N ILE A 518 9.83 32.92 1.84
CA ILE A 518 10.36 33.41 3.12
C ILE A 518 11.53 32.54 3.59
N GLU A 519 12.51 33.16 4.23
CA GLU A 519 13.63 32.48 4.87
C GLU A 519 14.02 33.11 6.21
N LEU A 520 14.62 32.29 7.09
CA LEU A 520 15.32 32.77 8.29
C LEU A 520 16.83 32.61 8.11
N LYS A 521 17.53 33.75 8.09
CA LYS A 521 18.97 33.83 7.80
C LYS A 521 19.82 32.98 8.76
N ASP A 522 19.55 33.04 10.06
CA ASP A 522 20.33 32.37 11.11
C ASP A 522 19.86 30.95 11.44
N HIS A 523 19.00 30.37 10.60
CA HIS A 523 18.45 29.02 10.76
C HIS A 523 19.09 28.04 9.76
N PRO A 524 19.38 26.77 10.13
CA PRO A 524 20.01 25.78 9.24
C PRO A 524 19.31 25.61 7.89
N PHE A 525 17.98 25.47 7.91
CA PHE A 525 17.13 25.54 6.72
C PHE A 525 15.68 25.82 7.15
N PHE A 526 15.18 27.05 7.00
CA PHE A 526 13.77 27.37 7.27
C PHE A 526 13.26 28.13 6.08
N VAL A 527 12.52 27.44 5.21
CA VAL A 527 12.06 27.99 3.94
C VAL A 527 10.56 27.80 3.84
N GLY A 528 9.84 28.87 3.49
CA GLY A 528 8.45 28.78 3.03
C GLY A 528 8.37 29.20 1.57
N LEU A 529 7.68 28.43 0.74
CA LEU A 529 7.37 28.78 -0.65
C LEU A 529 5.87 28.78 -0.85
N GLN A 530 5.37 29.78 -1.58
CA GLN A 530 3.96 29.84 -1.96
C GLN A 530 3.65 28.90 -3.14
N ALA A 531 4.66 28.63 -3.97
CA ALA A 531 4.63 27.64 -5.04
C ALA A 531 4.53 26.19 -4.54
N HIS A 532 4.23 25.28 -5.47
CA HIS A 532 4.24 23.83 -5.34
C HIS A 532 5.43 23.22 -6.11
N PRO A 533 6.65 23.23 -5.55
CA PRO A 533 7.86 22.72 -6.20
C PRO A 533 7.82 21.21 -6.47
N GLU A 534 6.98 20.45 -5.77
CA GLU A 534 6.80 19.01 -5.95
C GLU A 534 6.31 18.62 -7.37
N TYR A 535 5.62 19.53 -8.06
CA TYR A 535 5.16 19.31 -9.43
C TYR A 535 6.29 19.37 -10.46
N LYS A 536 7.31 20.21 -10.23
CA LYS A 536 8.47 20.34 -11.14
C LYS A 536 9.61 19.37 -10.81
N SER A 537 9.49 18.60 -9.73
CA SER A 537 10.49 17.59 -9.37
C SER A 537 10.56 16.46 -10.39
N LYS A 538 11.76 16.14 -10.88
CA LYS A 538 12.02 15.03 -11.80
C LYS A 538 12.97 14.02 -11.16
N THR A 539 12.94 12.78 -11.62
CA THR A 539 13.77 11.68 -11.06
C THR A 539 15.26 12.02 -11.06
N LEU A 540 15.78 12.57 -12.18
CA LEU A 540 17.19 12.95 -12.34
C LEU A 540 17.47 14.43 -12.03
N ALA A 541 16.43 15.20 -11.73
CA ALA A 541 16.52 16.62 -11.39
C ALA A 541 15.48 16.94 -10.31
N PRO A 542 15.77 16.59 -9.03
CA PRO A 542 14.88 16.87 -7.91
C PRO A 542 14.60 18.37 -7.77
N ALA A 543 13.48 18.71 -7.14
CA ALA A 543 13.11 20.11 -6.96
C ALA A 543 14.05 20.78 -5.95
N PRO A 544 14.63 21.95 -6.24
CA PRO A 544 15.68 22.54 -5.41
C PRO A 544 15.30 22.74 -3.94
N SER A 545 14.07 23.18 -3.64
CA SER A 545 13.59 23.38 -2.27
C SER A 545 13.48 22.07 -1.47
N LEU A 546 12.90 21.02 -2.06
CA LEU A 546 12.81 19.70 -1.42
C LEU A 546 14.20 19.04 -1.29
N LEU A 547 15.07 19.24 -2.27
CA LEU A 547 16.46 18.80 -2.20
C LEU A 547 17.19 19.50 -1.05
N GLY A 548 16.97 20.80 -0.89
CA GLY A 548 17.48 21.58 0.24
C GLY A 548 17.04 21.04 1.59
N LEU A 549 15.75 20.72 1.75
CA LEU A 549 15.25 20.12 2.99
C LEU A 549 15.94 18.81 3.33
N VAL A 550 16.01 17.87 2.36
CA VAL A 550 16.63 16.56 2.57
C VAL A 550 18.13 16.70 2.82
N ALA A 551 18.82 17.57 2.07
CA ALA A 551 20.25 17.79 2.23
C ALA A 551 20.58 18.44 3.58
N ALA A 552 19.78 19.41 4.04
CA ALA A 552 19.91 20.02 5.36
C ALA A 552 19.69 19.00 6.48
N SER A 553 18.66 18.16 6.34
CA SER A 553 18.35 17.08 7.30
C SER A 553 19.43 15.98 7.33
N SER A 554 20.22 15.88 6.26
CA SER A 554 21.25 14.86 6.04
C SER A 554 22.68 15.35 6.31
N GLY A 555 22.86 16.64 6.61
CA GLY A 555 24.16 17.27 6.83
C GLY A 555 25.01 17.50 5.56
N CYS A 556 24.41 17.44 4.36
CA CYS A 556 25.13 17.59 3.08
C CYS A 556 24.66 18.79 2.23
N LEU A 557 24.00 19.77 2.84
CA LEU A 557 23.46 20.95 2.13
C LEU A 557 24.55 21.73 1.38
N ASP A 558 25.71 21.97 2.02
CA ASP A 558 26.78 22.77 1.42
C ASP A 558 27.38 22.09 0.18
N GLU A 559 27.54 20.76 0.21
CA GLU A 559 28.00 19.98 -0.95
C GLU A 559 27.02 20.09 -2.13
N ILE A 560 25.72 20.07 -1.84
CA ILE A 560 24.67 20.20 -2.86
C ILE A 560 24.65 21.62 -3.45
N ILE A 561 24.81 22.65 -2.63
CA ILE A 561 24.86 24.04 -3.08
C ILE A 561 26.08 24.26 -3.98
N GLU A 562 27.25 23.77 -3.60
CA GLU A 562 28.45 23.91 -4.41
C GLU A 562 28.31 23.18 -5.75
N ALA A 563 27.73 21.98 -5.76
CA ALA A 563 27.45 21.25 -6.99
C ALA A 563 26.48 22.01 -7.92
N ALA A 564 25.48 22.71 -7.36
CA ALA A 564 24.55 23.52 -8.14
C ALA A 564 25.25 24.74 -8.79
N ARG A 565 26.18 25.37 -8.06
CA ARG A 565 26.99 26.49 -8.55
C ARG A 565 27.89 26.08 -9.71
N VAL A 566 28.67 25.00 -9.55
CA VAL A 566 29.57 24.48 -10.60
C VAL A 566 28.80 24.14 -11.86
N LYS A 567 27.61 23.53 -11.73
CA LYS A 567 26.76 23.19 -12.88
C LYS A 567 26.34 24.44 -13.68
N LYS A 568 26.04 25.55 -13.02
CA LYS A 568 25.71 26.82 -13.69
C LYS A 568 26.91 27.42 -14.43
N GLU A 569 28.08 27.38 -13.82
CA GLU A 569 29.32 27.86 -14.45
C GLU A 569 29.66 27.05 -15.71
N ALA A 570 29.47 25.72 -15.67
CA ALA A 570 29.63 24.84 -16.82
C ALA A 570 28.62 25.13 -17.95
N THR A 571 27.37 25.48 -17.62
CA THR A 571 26.36 25.85 -18.64
C THR A 571 26.57 27.24 -19.25
N ASN A 572 27.37 28.11 -18.61
CA ASN A 572 27.66 29.47 -19.06
C ASN A 572 28.93 29.60 -19.95
N GLY A 573 29.46 28.48 -20.46
CA GLY A 573 30.43 28.51 -21.58
C GLY A 573 31.82 29.06 -21.25
N LYS A 574 32.37 28.81 -20.06
CA LYS A 574 33.81 29.00 -19.80
C LYS A 574 34.55 27.65 -19.87
N ASP A 575 35.55 27.62 -20.75
CA ASP A 575 36.50 26.51 -20.95
C ASP A 575 37.34 26.33 -19.66
N HIS A 576 37.18 25.21 -18.96
CA HIS A 576 37.93 24.92 -17.73
C HIS A 576 39.13 24.02 -18.04
N ARG A 577 40.25 24.65 -18.45
CA ARG A 577 41.57 23.99 -18.53
C ARG A 577 42.49 24.23 -17.33
N ASP A 578 42.13 25.06 -16.36
CA ASP A 578 43.04 25.49 -15.29
C ASP A 578 42.47 25.43 -13.85
N LEU A 579 41.95 24.28 -13.42
CA LEU A 579 41.69 24.04 -11.99
C LEU A 579 42.55 22.88 -11.48
N LYS A 580 43.73 23.24 -10.96
CA LYS A 580 44.62 22.36 -10.21
C LYS A 580 44.13 22.25 -8.76
N ILE A 581 43.68 21.06 -8.37
CA ILE A 581 43.44 20.67 -6.98
C ILE A 581 44.74 20.02 -6.47
N PRO A 582 45.29 20.41 -5.30
CA PRO A 582 46.49 19.77 -4.78
C PRO A 582 46.11 18.41 -4.19
N VAL A 583 46.49 17.34 -4.89
CA VAL A 583 46.45 15.97 -4.38
C VAL A 583 47.88 15.57 -4.04
N TYR A 584 48.13 15.27 -2.76
CA TYR A 584 49.36 14.58 -2.39
C TYR A 584 49.23 13.12 -2.82
N MET A 585 50.02 12.70 -3.80
CA MET A 585 50.27 11.28 -4.05
C MET A 585 51.75 11.05 -4.32
N GLU A 586 52.32 10.10 -3.58
CA GLU A 586 53.61 9.48 -3.89
C GLU A 586 53.57 8.95 -5.32
N LYS A 587 54.43 9.53 -6.16
CA LYS A 587 54.77 9.17 -7.54
C LYS A 587 53.86 8.09 -8.18
N VAL A 588 52.68 8.52 -8.63
CA VAL A 588 51.76 7.68 -9.40
C VAL A 588 52.23 7.69 -10.85
N GLU A 589 52.58 6.53 -11.39
CA GLU A 589 52.69 6.37 -12.84
C GLU A 589 51.29 6.59 -13.46
N GLU A 590 51.21 7.50 -14.42
CA GLU A 590 49.97 7.80 -15.13
C GLU A 590 49.49 6.55 -15.90
N HIS A 591 48.27 6.10 -15.60
CA HIS A 591 47.58 5.01 -16.29
C HIS A 591 46.37 5.57 -17.04
N GLU A 592 46.03 4.94 -18.16
CA GLU A 592 44.94 5.36 -19.05
C GLU A 592 43.62 4.68 -18.68
N GLU A 593 43.66 3.40 -18.31
CA GLU A 593 42.46 2.59 -18.04
C GLU A 593 42.72 1.58 -16.90
N LYS A 594 41.65 1.21 -16.18
CA LYS A 594 41.71 0.31 -15.01
C LYS A 594 40.60 -0.75 -15.09
N TRP A 595 40.96 -2.02 -14.92
CA TRP A 595 40.03 -3.14 -14.83
C TRP A 595 40.28 -3.94 -13.58
N ARG A 596 39.29 -4.67 -13.09
CA ARG A 596 39.45 -5.69 -12.07
C ARG A 596 39.42 -7.07 -12.72
N LEU A 597 40.46 -7.84 -12.49
CA LEU A 597 40.54 -9.24 -12.88
C LEU A 597 40.32 -10.10 -11.64
N THR A 598 39.37 -11.03 -11.72
CA THR A 598 39.11 -12.04 -10.70
C THR A 598 39.38 -13.43 -11.26
N MET A 599 40.27 -14.19 -10.63
CA MET A 599 40.42 -15.63 -10.86
C MET A 599 39.73 -16.37 -9.71
N ALA A 600 38.75 -17.22 -9.99
CA ALA A 600 38.02 -17.95 -8.96
C ALA A 600 37.58 -19.33 -9.47
N VAL A 601 37.11 -20.19 -8.56
CA VAL A 601 36.41 -21.43 -8.93
C VAL A 601 34.91 -21.19 -8.81
N ASP A 602 34.19 -21.35 -9.91
CA ASP A 602 32.72 -21.35 -9.91
C ASP A 602 32.22 -22.57 -9.13
N ARG A 603 31.52 -22.32 -8.01
CA ARG A 603 31.03 -23.36 -7.09
C ARG A 603 29.79 -24.09 -7.61
N GLU A 604 29.01 -23.48 -8.50
CA GLU A 604 27.84 -24.15 -9.10
C GLU A 604 28.27 -25.08 -10.24
N ARG A 605 29.30 -24.69 -10.99
CA ARG A 605 29.77 -25.42 -12.18
C ARG A 605 31.04 -26.24 -11.98
N TYR A 606 31.74 -26.10 -10.85
CA TYR A 606 33.04 -26.73 -10.53
C TYR A 606 34.15 -26.44 -11.55
N ARG A 607 34.19 -25.24 -12.11
CA ARG A 607 35.17 -24.85 -13.14
C ARG A 607 35.95 -23.60 -12.74
N PRO A 608 37.26 -23.53 -13.03
CA PRO A 608 38.06 -22.35 -12.78
C PRO A 608 37.76 -21.31 -13.86
N ILE A 609 37.56 -20.08 -13.43
CA ILE A 609 37.12 -18.98 -14.28
C ILE A 609 37.98 -17.74 -14.07
N ILE A 610 38.11 -16.95 -15.12
CA ILE A 610 38.64 -15.59 -15.09
C ILE A 610 37.49 -14.66 -15.41
N LYS A 611 37.17 -13.77 -14.49
CA LYS A 611 36.22 -12.69 -14.70
C LYS A 611 36.99 -11.40 -14.86
N ILE A 612 36.63 -10.63 -15.87
CA ILE A 612 37.17 -9.28 -16.06
C ILE A 612 36.01 -8.30 -15.95
N GLN A 613 36.23 -7.23 -15.18
CA GLN A 613 35.27 -6.17 -14.92
C GLN A 613 35.97 -4.82 -15.09
N ASP A 614 35.28 -3.82 -15.62
CA ASP A 614 35.80 -2.44 -15.61
C ASP A 614 35.83 -1.93 -14.16
N ALA A 615 36.97 -1.38 -13.73
CA ALA A 615 37.18 -0.97 -12.34
C ALA A 615 36.40 0.30 -11.93
N LYS A 616 35.61 0.90 -12.84
CA LYS A 616 34.66 1.97 -12.50
C LYS A 616 33.56 1.54 -11.50
N HIS A 617 33.47 0.25 -11.14
CA HIS A 617 32.36 -0.32 -10.35
C HIS A 617 32.72 -0.92 -8.98
N HIS A 618 33.89 -0.63 -8.39
CA HIS A 618 34.26 -1.28 -7.13
C HIS A 618 34.91 -0.39 -6.05
N GLN A 619 34.09 -0.03 -5.05
CA GLN A 619 34.45 0.28 -3.66
C GLN A 619 33.25 -0.24 -2.83
N GLY A 620 33.29 -1.08 -1.78
CA GLY A 620 34.28 -1.91 -1.10
C GLY A 620 33.53 -2.65 0.05
N PHE A 621 34.05 -3.81 0.49
CA PHE A 621 33.64 -4.67 1.63
C PHE A 621 32.63 -5.84 1.41
N PRO A 622 32.86 -6.99 2.08
CA PRO A 622 33.19 -8.23 1.38
C PRO A 622 32.25 -9.37 1.77
N ASN A 623 30.94 -9.14 1.74
CA ASN A 623 29.95 -10.21 1.89
C ASN A 623 28.68 -9.85 1.13
N VAL A 624 28.09 -10.86 0.49
CA VAL A 624 26.92 -10.82 -0.42
C VAL A 624 27.31 -10.70 -1.89
N ILE A 625 27.20 -11.83 -2.58
CA ILE A 625 27.37 -12.03 -4.02
C ILE A 625 26.27 -11.24 -4.75
N TYR A 626 26.66 -10.28 -5.59
CA TYR A 626 25.78 -9.69 -6.61
C TYR A 626 26.10 -10.26 -7.98
N GLU A 627 25.04 -10.53 -8.74
CA GLU A 627 25.07 -10.49 -10.19
C GLU A 627 24.89 -9.03 -10.63
N ALA A 628 25.92 -8.46 -11.26
CA ALA A 628 25.78 -7.27 -12.10
C ALA A 628 26.74 -7.33 -13.30
N VAL A 629 26.11 -7.27 -14.47
CA VAL A 629 26.38 -6.39 -15.62
C VAL A 629 27.85 -6.25 -16.08
N PHE A 630 28.13 -6.89 -17.23
CA PHE A 630 29.43 -7.05 -17.92
C PHE A 630 30.50 -7.81 -17.11
N GLN A 631 30.19 -9.09 -16.85
CA GLN A 631 31.19 -10.11 -16.59
C GLN A 631 31.43 -10.90 -17.88
N GLU A 632 32.56 -10.68 -18.54
CA GLU A 632 33.08 -11.73 -19.41
C GLU A 632 33.73 -12.78 -18.51
N VAL A 633 33.18 -13.98 -18.54
CA VAL A 633 33.64 -15.12 -17.76
C VAL A 633 34.32 -16.09 -18.71
N PHE A 634 35.62 -16.25 -18.54
CA PHE A 634 36.44 -17.15 -19.34
C PHE A 634 36.76 -18.40 -18.52
N GLU A 635 36.27 -19.56 -18.98
CA GLU A 635 36.61 -20.85 -18.38
C GLU A 635 37.99 -21.32 -18.85
N PHE A 636 38.81 -21.83 -17.94
CA PHE A 636 40.07 -22.49 -18.31
C PHE A 636 40.20 -23.84 -17.61
N ASN A 637 41.31 -24.55 -17.82
CA ASN A 637 41.55 -25.83 -17.17
C ASN A 637 42.76 -25.73 -16.23
N LEU A 638 42.59 -26.17 -14.98
CA LEU A 638 43.65 -26.12 -13.96
C LEU A 638 44.86 -27.03 -14.29
N SER A 639 44.69 -28.13 -15.01
CA SER A 639 45.79 -29.02 -15.37
C SER A 639 46.59 -28.52 -16.57
N THR A 640 45.92 -28.05 -17.62
CA THR A 640 46.57 -27.57 -18.86
C THR A 640 46.89 -26.07 -18.84
N GLY A 641 46.35 -25.30 -17.89
CA GLY A 641 46.47 -23.85 -17.83
C GLY A 641 45.54 -23.12 -18.81
N ILE A 642 45.81 -21.83 -19.03
CA ILE A 642 45.10 -21.01 -20.04
C ILE A 642 45.79 -21.25 -21.39
N THR A 643 45.02 -21.57 -22.43
CA THR A 643 45.53 -21.75 -23.80
C THR A 643 45.87 -20.41 -24.44
N ASP A 644 46.78 -20.40 -25.43
CA ASP A 644 47.11 -19.17 -26.15
C ASP A 644 45.92 -18.60 -26.96
N GLU A 645 44.98 -19.45 -27.35
CA GLU A 645 43.71 -19.06 -27.98
C GLU A 645 42.82 -18.30 -26.99
N LEU A 646 42.62 -18.83 -25.78
CA LEU A 646 41.85 -18.17 -24.72
C LEU A 646 42.49 -16.86 -24.26
N LEU A 647 43.83 -16.79 -24.22
CA LEU A 647 44.54 -15.54 -23.95
C LEU A 647 44.35 -14.50 -25.08
N THR A 648 44.21 -14.97 -26.32
CA THR A 648 43.94 -14.10 -27.46
C THR A 648 42.51 -13.56 -27.39
N ASP A 649 41.54 -14.39 -26.99
CA ASP A 649 40.15 -13.98 -26.78
C ASP A 649 40.03 -12.97 -25.64
N ILE A 650 40.67 -13.25 -24.50
CA ILE A 650 40.76 -12.29 -23.39
C ILE A 650 41.41 -10.99 -23.87
N ALA A 651 42.49 -11.04 -24.64
CA ALA A 651 43.16 -9.82 -25.11
C ALA A 651 42.35 -9.05 -26.18
N GLN A 652 41.42 -9.71 -26.88
CA GLN A 652 40.52 -9.07 -27.84
C GLN A 652 39.40 -8.29 -27.13
N SER A 653 38.95 -8.72 -25.95
CA SER A 653 37.88 -8.02 -25.23
C SER A 653 38.30 -6.67 -24.63
N PHE A 654 39.60 -6.40 -24.50
CA PHE A 654 40.11 -5.07 -24.14
C PHE A 654 40.29 -4.13 -25.36
N HIS A 655 40.04 -4.58 -26.59
CA HIS A 655 40.17 -3.78 -27.83
C HIS A 655 41.54 -3.11 -28.08
N LEU A 656 42.65 -3.72 -27.63
CA LEU A 656 43.98 -3.10 -27.62
C LEU A 656 44.83 -3.30 -28.90
N GLY A 657 45.86 -2.47 -29.07
CA GLY A 657 46.91 -2.63 -30.09
C GLY A 657 47.88 -3.80 -29.83
N LYS A 658 48.67 -4.19 -30.84
CA LYS A 658 49.47 -5.44 -30.85
C LYS A 658 50.51 -5.56 -29.71
N VAL A 659 51.16 -4.46 -29.32
CA VAL A 659 52.17 -4.43 -28.23
C VAL A 659 51.52 -4.60 -26.85
N SER A 660 50.37 -3.95 -26.64
CA SER A 660 49.61 -3.99 -25.39
C SER A 660 48.99 -5.36 -25.11
N LYS A 661 48.62 -6.10 -26.17
CA LYS A 661 48.13 -7.48 -26.07
C LYS A 661 49.18 -8.42 -25.47
N GLU A 662 50.44 -8.29 -25.85
CA GLU A 662 51.50 -9.17 -25.33
C GLU A 662 51.82 -8.88 -23.85
N SER A 663 51.75 -7.62 -23.42
CA SER A 663 51.90 -7.26 -22.00
C SER A 663 50.78 -7.83 -21.13
N LEU A 664 49.52 -7.81 -21.60
CA LEU A 664 48.39 -8.36 -20.87
C LEU A 664 48.51 -9.89 -20.71
N ARG A 665 48.93 -10.58 -21.79
CA ARG A 665 49.17 -12.03 -21.79
C ARG A 665 50.19 -12.44 -20.74
N GLU A 666 51.30 -11.70 -20.63
CA GLU A 666 52.35 -11.99 -19.65
C GLU A 666 51.86 -11.81 -18.21
N VAL A 667 51.08 -10.75 -17.94
CA VAL A 667 50.51 -10.49 -16.61
C VAL A 667 49.53 -11.60 -16.21
N ILE A 668 48.62 -12.00 -17.10
CA ILE A 668 47.65 -13.09 -16.82
C ILE A 668 48.38 -14.42 -16.57
N LYS A 669 49.42 -14.75 -17.34
CA LYS A 669 50.24 -15.97 -17.11
C LYS A 669 50.89 -15.96 -15.73
N ARG A 670 51.41 -14.81 -15.28
CA ARG A 670 52.01 -14.66 -13.94
C ARG A 670 50.96 -14.76 -12.83
N LEU A 671 49.82 -14.09 -12.97
CA LEU A 671 48.72 -14.18 -12.00
C LEU A 671 48.20 -15.60 -11.86
N LEU A 672 48.04 -16.33 -12.97
CA LEU A 672 47.66 -17.75 -12.95
C LEU A 672 48.68 -18.61 -12.21
N SER A 673 49.97 -18.37 -12.43
CA SER A 673 51.05 -19.06 -11.73
C SER A 673 50.97 -18.80 -10.22
N ILE A 674 50.73 -17.55 -9.80
CA ILE A 674 50.57 -17.17 -8.40
C ILE A 674 49.31 -17.81 -7.79
N PHE A 675 48.18 -17.73 -8.48
CA PHE A 675 46.89 -18.32 -8.08
C PHE A 675 47.02 -19.83 -7.83
N ARG A 676 47.63 -20.57 -8.77
CA ARG A 676 47.87 -22.02 -8.64
C ARG A 676 48.91 -22.34 -7.57
N LYS A 677 50.04 -21.63 -7.55
CA LYS A 677 51.14 -21.89 -6.61
C LYS A 677 50.71 -21.72 -5.16
N ASN A 678 49.77 -20.80 -4.88
CA ASN A 678 49.34 -20.46 -3.53
C ASN A 678 48.04 -21.15 -3.09
N GLU A 679 47.41 -21.99 -3.93
CA GLU A 679 46.12 -22.63 -3.63
C GLU A 679 45.03 -21.62 -3.22
N ALA A 680 45.00 -20.46 -3.89
CA ALA A 680 43.98 -19.45 -3.63
C ALA A 680 42.60 -19.93 -4.12
N LEU A 681 41.56 -19.67 -3.34
CA LEU A 681 40.17 -19.93 -3.72
C LEU A 681 39.68 -18.87 -4.73
N SER A 682 40.05 -17.61 -4.47
CA SER A 682 39.94 -16.52 -5.43
C SER A 682 41.12 -15.54 -5.30
N LEU A 683 41.48 -14.93 -6.42
CA LEU A 683 42.43 -13.83 -6.55
C LEU A 683 41.71 -12.69 -7.26
N GLU A 684 41.68 -11.52 -6.65
CA GLU A 684 41.14 -10.30 -7.22
C GLU A 684 42.26 -9.27 -7.32
N THR A 685 42.42 -8.63 -8.47
CA THR A 685 43.47 -7.63 -8.68
C THR A 685 43.03 -6.54 -9.64
N ASP A 686 43.46 -5.31 -9.39
CA ASP A 686 43.26 -4.20 -10.31
C ASP A 686 44.37 -4.19 -11.37
N LEU A 687 44.01 -4.41 -12.63
CA LEU A 687 44.87 -4.23 -13.80
C LEU A 687 44.85 -2.77 -14.26
N LEU A 688 45.98 -2.09 -14.14
CA LEU A 688 46.22 -0.74 -14.63
C LEU A 688 46.91 -0.81 -16.00
N PHE A 689 46.34 -0.16 -17.01
CA PHE A 689 46.98 0.02 -18.32
C PHE A 689 47.74 1.34 -18.36
N LEU A 690 49.06 1.25 -18.44
CA LEU A 690 49.98 2.38 -18.42
C LEU A 690 50.10 3.03 -19.81
N LYS A 691 50.38 4.33 -19.86
CA LYS A 691 50.61 5.08 -21.12
C LYS A 691 51.69 4.50 -22.03
N ASN A 692 52.62 3.70 -21.47
CA ASN A 692 53.66 3.00 -22.23
C ASN A 692 53.18 1.68 -22.88
N GLY A 693 51.89 1.37 -22.79
CA GLY A 693 51.27 0.16 -23.35
C GLY A 693 51.41 -1.10 -22.49
N LYS A 694 51.90 -0.99 -21.24
CA LYS A 694 52.05 -2.14 -20.33
C LYS A 694 50.93 -2.24 -19.30
N PHE A 695 50.72 -3.45 -18.79
CA PHE A 695 49.80 -3.72 -17.67
C PHE A 695 50.55 -3.88 -16.35
N MET A 696 49.99 -3.32 -15.28
CA MET A 696 50.48 -3.47 -13.90
C MET A 696 49.34 -3.87 -12.97
N CYS A 697 49.63 -4.72 -11.97
CA CYS A 697 48.65 -5.12 -10.95
C CYS A 697 48.74 -4.18 -9.74
N ASN A 698 47.59 -3.76 -9.22
CA ASN A 698 47.46 -2.96 -8.00
C ASN A 698 46.37 -3.56 -7.10
N ASN A 699 46.44 -3.30 -5.79
CA ASN A 699 45.43 -3.70 -4.79
C ASN A 699 44.88 -5.13 -4.97
N SER A 700 45.76 -6.12 -4.75
CA SER A 700 45.42 -7.53 -5.00
C SER A 700 44.97 -8.24 -3.72
N ASP A 701 43.73 -8.71 -3.72
CA ASP A 701 43.11 -9.45 -2.63
C ASP A 701 43.10 -10.96 -2.93
N PHE A 702 43.42 -11.75 -1.90
CA PHE A 702 43.46 -13.21 -2.01
C PHE A 702 42.55 -13.82 -0.96
N PHE A 703 41.67 -14.72 -1.39
CA PHE A 703 40.81 -15.48 -0.51
C PHE A 703 41.26 -16.93 -0.48
N PHE A 704 41.27 -17.52 0.71
CA PHE A 704 41.73 -18.88 0.94
C PHE A 704 40.67 -19.67 1.70
N ASP A 705 40.58 -20.97 1.40
CA ASP A 705 39.81 -21.91 2.19
C ASP A 705 40.55 -22.25 3.49
N ASP A 706 39.84 -22.43 4.60
CA ASP A 706 40.44 -22.85 5.89
C ASP A 706 41.21 -24.18 5.77
N ALA A 707 40.84 -25.05 4.83
CA ALA A 707 41.56 -26.28 4.53
C ALA A 707 42.97 -26.03 3.94
N ALA A 708 43.25 -24.85 3.39
CA ALA A 708 44.57 -24.45 2.91
C ALA A 708 45.49 -23.98 4.05
N ARG A 709 44.94 -23.64 5.22
CA ARG A 709 45.67 -23.13 6.40
C ARG A 709 46.83 -24.05 6.81
N GLY A 710 46.61 -25.36 6.77
CA GLY A 710 47.63 -26.36 7.11
C GLY A 710 48.81 -26.42 6.12
N ARG A 711 48.57 -26.16 4.83
CA ARG A 711 49.59 -26.24 3.76
C ARG A 711 50.25 -24.89 3.46
N ARG A 712 49.61 -23.77 3.82
CA ARG A 712 50.01 -22.40 3.49
C ARG A 712 50.21 -21.51 4.72
N GLN A 713 50.87 -22.05 5.74
CA GLN A 713 51.05 -21.39 7.05
C GLN A 713 51.62 -19.96 6.95
N LYS A 714 52.59 -19.71 6.05
CA LYS A 714 53.20 -18.39 5.86
C LYS A 714 52.26 -17.31 5.29
N LEU A 715 51.21 -17.72 4.57
CA LEU A 715 50.19 -16.79 4.05
C LEU A 715 49.17 -16.46 5.12
N PHE A 716 48.68 -17.48 5.86
CA PHE A 716 47.73 -17.28 6.95
C PHE A 716 48.33 -16.52 8.14
N SER A 717 49.66 -16.48 8.28
CA SER A 717 50.32 -15.61 9.27
C SER A 717 50.25 -14.11 8.93
N LEU A 718 49.81 -13.74 7.73
CA LEU A 718 49.62 -12.34 7.30
C LEU A 718 48.16 -11.87 7.43
N ARG A 719 47.26 -12.66 8.07
CA ARG A 719 45.84 -12.34 8.24
C ARG A 719 45.66 -11.06 9.08
N ASP A 720 44.96 -10.08 8.53
CA ASP A 720 44.56 -8.85 9.22
C ASP A 720 43.22 -9.04 9.94
N LYS A 721 43.25 -9.10 11.28
CA LYS A 721 42.06 -9.30 12.13
C LYS A 721 41.31 -8.00 12.42
N GLY A 722 41.83 -6.84 12.02
CA GLY A 722 41.22 -5.53 12.30
C GLY A 722 39.97 -5.23 11.47
N GLN A 723 39.72 -6.00 10.41
CA GLN A 723 38.59 -5.81 9.48
C GLN A 723 37.44 -6.83 9.68
N GLU A 724 37.52 -7.69 10.70
CA GLU A 724 36.53 -8.74 11.01
C GLU A 724 35.67 -8.38 12.24
N ILE A 725 34.49 -9.01 12.39
CA ILE A 725 33.57 -8.75 13.51
C ILE A 725 34.21 -9.15 14.85
N PRO A 726 34.31 -8.25 15.85
CA PRO A 726 35.03 -8.53 17.10
C PRO A 726 34.51 -9.74 17.89
N GLU A 727 33.20 -10.03 17.84
CA GLU A 727 32.58 -11.20 18.47
C GLU A 727 32.98 -12.50 17.77
N GLU A 728 33.09 -12.51 16.44
CA GLU A 728 33.50 -13.66 15.64
C GLU A 728 34.97 -13.99 15.86
N VAL A 729 35.83 -12.97 15.87
CA VAL A 729 37.26 -13.11 16.18
C VAL A 729 37.48 -13.59 17.62
N ARG A 730 36.62 -13.17 18.57
CA ARG A 730 36.65 -13.66 19.97
C ARG A 730 36.15 -15.09 20.08
N ALA A 731 35.08 -15.46 19.36
CA ALA A 731 34.56 -16.82 19.31
C ALA A 731 35.60 -17.79 18.73
N GLU A 732 36.27 -17.42 17.63
CA GLU A 732 37.31 -18.26 16.98
C GLU A 732 38.46 -18.59 17.94
N LYS A 733 38.89 -17.64 18.78
CA LYS A 733 39.96 -17.87 19.78
C LYS A 733 39.64 -18.99 20.77
N HIS A 734 38.36 -19.27 20.99
CA HIS A 734 37.87 -20.29 21.91
C HIS A 734 37.25 -21.49 21.19
N GLY A 735 37.46 -21.62 19.87
CA GLY A 735 36.92 -22.73 19.08
C GLY A 735 35.40 -22.71 18.90
N LEU A 736 34.77 -21.55 19.11
CA LEU A 736 33.34 -21.33 18.91
C LEU A 736 33.10 -20.76 17.51
N LEU A 737 31.99 -21.14 16.88
CA LEU A 737 31.52 -20.48 15.66
C LEU A 737 30.40 -19.52 16.03
N TYR A 738 30.59 -18.24 15.75
CA TYR A 738 29.60 -17.19 16.00
C TYR A 738 29.25 -16.52 14.68
N VAL A 739 27.97 -16.23 14.47
CA VAL A 739 27.47 -15.35 13.41
C VAL A 739 26.48 -14.39 14.02
N HIS A 740 26.70 -13.10 13.75
CA HIS A 740 25.84 -12.02 14.26
C HIS A 740 24.45 -12.02 13.59
N MET A 741 23.38 -11.72 14.36
CA MET A 741 22.01 -11.53 13.87
C MET A 741 21.30 -10.34 14.60
N ASP A 742 20.09 -9.97 14.17
CA ASP A 742 19.40 -8.74 14.61
C ASP A 742 18.36 -8.91 15.74
N GLY A 743 18.20 -10.11 16.29
CA GLY A 743 17.18 -10.39 17.30
C GLY A 743 17.55 -10.09 18.75
N ASN A 744 16.73 -10.59 19.68
CA ASN A 744 16.86 -10.35 21.12
C ASN A 744 16.97 -11.64 21.96
N ILE A 745 17.03 -12.81 21.33
CA ILE A 745 17.24 -14.10 21.98
C ILE A 745 18.62 -14.65 21.57
N GLY A 746 19.53 -14.81 22.54
CA GLY A 746 20.84 -15.39 22.29
C GLY A 746 20.76 -16.92 22.24
N ASN A 747 21.31 -17.55 21.22
CA ASN A 747 21.27 -19.00 21.05
C ASN A 747 22.63 -19.62 21.32
N VAL A 748 22.64 -20.74 22.05
CA VAL A 748 23.79 -21.64 22.13
C VAL A 748 23.34 -23.03 21.68
N VAL A 749 23.96 -23.53 20.62
CA VAL A 749 23.61 -24.81 20.01
C VAL A 749 24.85 -25.63 19.72
N ASN A 750 24.68 -26.89 19.33
CA ASN A 750 25.76 -27.69 18.76
C ASN A 750 25.38 -28.24 17.39
N GLY A 751 26.19 -27.91 16.38
CA GLY A 751 25.97 -28.28 15.00
C GLY A 751 25.03 -27.32 14.24
N ALA A 752 25.42 -27.01 13.00
CA ALA A 752 24.71 -26.06 12.15
C ALA A 752 23.25 -26.41 11.87
N GLY A 753 22.90 -27.70 11.78
CA GLY A 753 21.51 -28.13 11.57
C GLY A 753 20.58 -27.78 12.74
N LEU A 754 21.07 -27.96 13.97
CA LEU A 754 20.31 -27.62 15.18
C LEU A 754 20.20 -26.10 15.35
N ALA A 755 21.23 -25.37 14.95
CA ALA A 755 21.24 -23.92 14.93
C ALA A 755 20.14 -23.33 14.04
N MET A 756 20.03 -23.80 12.78
CA MET A 756 18.98 -23.37 11.85
C MET A 756 17.59 -23.70 12.39
N ALA A 757 17.40 -24.93 12.88
CA ALA A 757 16.12 -25.35 13.45
C ALA A 757 15.72 -24.50 14.67
N THR A 758 16.69 -24.06 15.49
CA THR A 758 16.45 -23.21 16.66
C THR A 758 16.00 -21.81 16.25
N ASN A 759 16.61 -21.24 15.21
CA ASN A 759 16.21 -19.96 14.64
C ASN A 759 14.78 -20.01 14.05
N ASP A 760 14.44 -21.09 13.35
CA ASP A 760 13.09 -21.30 12.79
C ASP A 760 12.05 -21.46 13.90
N ALA A 761 12.38 -22.20 14.96
CA ALA A 761 11.47 -22.42 16.09
C ALA A 761 11.19 -21.13 16.86
N ILE A 762 12.21 -20.30 17.12
CA ILE A 762 12.04 -18.98 17.73
C ILE A 762 11.14 -18.08 16.86
N SER A 763 11.39 -18.07 15.55
CA SER A 763 10.62 -17.26 14.59
C SER A 763 9.15 -17.70 14.52
N LEU A 764 8.89 -19.01 14.58
CA LEU A 764 7.52 -19.57 14.58
C LEU A 764 6.67 -19.07 15.76
N TYR A 765 7.29 -18.80 16.91
CA TYR A 765 6.62 -18.27 18.09
C TYR A 765 6.69 -16.74 18.22
N GLY A 766 7.16 -16.05 17.17
CA GLY A 766 7.17 -14.58 17.10
C GLY A 766 8.36 -13.91 17.77
N GLY A 767 9.43 -14.64 18.10
CA GLY A 767 10.70 -14.08 18.56
C GLY A 767 11.73 -13.93 17.45
N SER A 768 12.91 -13.41 17.79
CA SER A 768 14.04 -13.26 16.86
C SER A 768 15.38 -13.59 17.52
N SER A 769 16.22 -14.35 16.80
CA SER A 769 17.57 -14.72 17.25
C SER A 769 18.55 -13.55 17.12
N ALA A 770 19.28 -13.26 18.19
CA ALA A 770 20.36 -12.27 18.23
C ALA A 770 21.66 -12.80 17.61
N ASN A 771 21.81 -14.13 17.50
CA ASN A 771 22.99 -14.76 16.93
C ASN A 771 22.74 -16.21 16.50
N PHE A 772 23.77 -16.74 15.85
CA PHE A 772 24.03 -18.15 15.67
C PHE A 772 25.35 -18.45 16.40
N LEU A 773 25.33 -19.17 17.52
CA LEU A 773 26.55 -19.58 18.23
C LEU A 773 26.56 -21.11 18.36
N ASP A 774 27.48 -21.76 17.63
CA ASP A 774 27.75 -23.19 17.72
C ASP A 774 28.92 -23.44 18.67
N ALA A 775 28.62 -24.17 19.76
CA ALA A 775 29.58 -24.58 20.77
C ALA A 775 30.44 -25.79 20.36
N GLY A 776 30.23 -26.33 19.16
CA GLY A 776 30.97 -27.45 18.61
C GLY A 776 30.59 -28.81 19.22
N GLY A 777 31.40 -29.83 18.95
CA GLY A 777 31.14 -31.21 19.39
C GLY A 777 31.34 -31.46 20.90
N GLN A 778 31.94 -30.51 21.63
CA GLN A 778 32.20 -30.59 23.06
C GLN A 778 31.83 -29.28 23.77
N ALA A 779 30.71 -29.28 24.50
CA ALA A 779 30.29 -28.20 25.38
C ALA A 779 31.00 -28.34 26.74
N THR A 780 32.27 -27.96 26.81
CA THR A 780 33.09 -27.96 28.03
C THR A 780 32.77 -26.75 28.90
N ASN A 781 33.23 -26.75 30.15
CA ASN A 781 33.06 -25.60 31.06
C ASN A 781 33.60 -24.30 30.45
N GLU A 782 34.77 -24.36 29.80
CA GLU A 782 35.40 -23.19 29.20
C GLU A 782 34.64 -22.68 27.96
N THR A 783 34.20 -23.58 27.07
CA THR A 783 33.49 -23.16 25.84
C THR A 783 32.11 -22.58 26.17
N MET A 784 31.39 -23.16 27.13
CA MET A 784 30.10 -22.63 27.59
C MET A 784 30.24 -21.28 28.31
N LEU A 785 31.28 -21.12 29.14
CA LEU A 785 31.56 -19.84 29.79
C LEU A 785 31.84 -18.72 28.78
N GLN A 786 32.66 -18.99 27.77
CA GLN A 786 32.97 -18.01 26.73
C GLN A 786 31.77 -17.72 25.83
N ALA A 787 30.98 -18.75 25.48
CA ALA A 787 29.73 -18.57 24.74
C ALA A 787 28.79 -17.61 25.48
N PHE A 788 28.55 -17.83 26.76
CA PHE A 788 27.71 -16.92 27.55
C PHE A 788 28.31 -15.51 27.68
N LYS A 789 29.62 -15.35 27.85
CA LYS A 789 30.27 -14.02 27.85
C LYS A 789 30.06 -13.26 26.55
N ILE A 790 30.18 -13.95 25.41
CA ILE A 790 29.98 -13.35 24.08
C ILE A 790 28.51 -12.94 23.92
N ILE A 791 27.58 -13.84 24.20
CA ILE A 791 26.14 -13.59 24.08
C ILE A 791 25.68 -12.46 25.01
N MET A 792 26.11 -12.48 26.27
CA MET A 792 25.72 -11.46 27.26
C MET A 792 26.41 -10.11 27.05
N SER A 793 27.46 -10.04 26.20
CA SER A 793 28.04 -8.76 25.80
C SER A 793 27.12 -7.96 24.87
N ASP A 794 26.20 -8.64 24.19
CA ASP A 794 25.16 -8.03 23.38
C ASP A 794 23.98 -7.58 24.26
N LYS A 795 23.85 -6.26 24.45
CA LYS A 795 22.79 -5.64 25.27
C LYS A 795 21.37 -5.88 24.74
N ARG A 796 21.24 -6.31 23.49
CA ARG A 796 19.94 -6.65 22.86
C ARG A 796 19.41 -7.97 23.39
N VAL A 797 20.27 -8.88 23.85
CA VAL A 797 19.87 -10.18 24.36
C VAL A 797 19.08 -10.00 25.65
N LYS A 798 17.81 -10.43 25.65
CA LYS A 798 16.89 -10.38 26.80
C LYS A 798 16.55 -11.76 27.37
N ALA A 799 16.85 -12.83 26.63
CA ALA A 799 16.82 -14.21 27.09
C ALA A 799 17.85 -15.04 26.32
N ILE A 800 18.33 -16.13 26.92
CA ILE A 800 19.24 -17.09 26.27
C ILE A 800 18.52 -18.41 26.09
N LEU A 801 18.57 -18.99 24.88
CA LEU A 801 18.12 -20.36 24.61
C LEU A 801 19.33 -21.25 24.34
N VAL A 802 19.59 -22.17 25.27
CA VAL A 802 20.57 -23.25 25.10
C VAL A 802 19.84 -24.47 24.57
N ASN A 803 20.07 -24.83 23.31
CA ASN A 803 19.48 -26.00 22.68
C ASN A 803 20.59 -26.92 22.16
N ILE A 804 20.94 -27.93 22.96
CA ILE A 804 22.06 -28.84 22.68
C ILE A 804 21.57 -30.28 22.55
N TYR A 805 22.03 -30.96 21.50
CA TYR A 805 21.86 -32.39 21.31
C TYR A 805 23.12 -33.17 21.75
N GLY A 806 23.09 -33.78 22.93
CA GLY A 806 24.20 -34.55 23.54
C GLY A 806 24.34 -35.96 22.97
N GLY A 807 24.65 -36.08 21.68
CA GLY A 807 24.93 -37.37 21.04
C GLY A 807 26.33 -37.92 21.33
N ILE A 808 27.33 -37.04 21.39
CA ILE A 808 28.75 -37.38 21.62
C ILE A 808 29.14 -37.16 23.08
N THR A 809 28.88 -35.95 23.59
CA THR A 809 29.05 -35.61 25.00
C THR A 809 27.73 -35.88 25.72
N ARG A 810 27.76 -36.62 26.82
CA ARG A 810 26.56 -36.95 27.60
C ARG A 810 25.94 -35.66 28.17
N CYS A 811 24.61 -35.60 28.20
CA CYS A 811 23.87 -34.41 28.64
C CYS A 811 24.08 -34.08 30.12
N ASP A 812 24.42 -35.05 30.98
CA ASP A 812 24.78 -34.79 32.38
C ASP A 812 26.11 -34.02 32.50
N MET A 813 27.13 -34.38 31.71
CA MET A 813 28.36 -33.60 31.63
C MET A 813 28.15 -32.20 31.04
N ILE A 814 27.27 -32.07 30.04
CA ILE A 814 26.91 -30.75 29.48
C ILE A 814 26.17 -29.90 30.52
N ALA A 815 25.28 -30.52 31.30
CA ALA A 815 24.61 -29.86 32.41
C ALA A 815 25.61 -29.38 33.47
N GLU A 816 26.59 -30.21 33.85
CA GLU A 816 27.70 -29.79 34.74
C GLU A 816 28.45 -28.57 34.17
N SER A 817 28.77 -28.57 32.88
CA SER A 817 29.41 -27.42 32.21
C SER A 817 28.56 -26.15 32.26
N ILE A 818 27.25 -26.26 31.99
CA ILE A 818 26.32 -25.12 32.04
C ILE A 818 26.22 -24.59 33.47
N ILE A 819 26.10 -25.47 34.47
CA ILE A 819 26.00 -25.09 35.90
C ILE A 819 27.29 -24.42 36.36
N ALA A 820 28.46 -24.97 36.01
CA ALA A 820 29.75 -24.38 36.34
C ALA A 820 29.92 -22.99 35.70
N ALA A 821 29.63 -22.86 34.41
CA ALA A 821 29.71 -21.59 33.69
C ALA A 821 28.74 -20.54 34.24
N ALA A 822 27.49 -20.91 34.50
CA ALA A 822 26.49 -20.02 35.08
C ALA A 822 26.85 -19.61 36.52
N SER A 823 27.43 -20.51 37.32
CA SER A 823 27.88 -20.20 38.69
C SER A 823 29.07 -19.23 38.69
N GLU A 824 30.00 -19.38 37.75
CA GLU A 824 31.17 -18.49 37.62
C GLU A 824 30.78 -17.08 37.14
N LEU A 825 29.73 -16.96 36.32
CA LEU A 825 29.20 -15.68 35.85
C LEU A 825 28.47 -14.87 36.93
N GLY A 826 28.15 -15.48 38.07
CA GLY A 826 27.33 -14.89 39.12
C GLY A 826 25.83 -14.84 38.73
N PRO A 827 25.02 -13.95 39.33
CA PRO A 827 23.60 -13.86 39.00
C PRO A 827 23.40 -13.57 37.51
N LEU A 828 22.73 -14.48 36.79
CA LEU A 828 22.45 -14.32 35.37
C LEU A 828 21.60 -13.06 35.17
N LYS A 829 22.14 -12.07 34.44
CA LYS A 829 21.43 -10.80 34.14
C LYS A 829 20.25 -10.98 33.20
N VAL A 830 20.22 -12.08 32.47
CA VAL A 830 19.18 -12.44 31.51
C VAL A 830 18.73 -13.88 31.79
N PRO A 831 17.42 -14.16 31.77
CA PRO A 831 16.90 -15.50 32.02
C PRO A 831 17.37 -16.49 30.95
N MET A 832 17.66 -17.72 31.37
CA MET A 832 18.17 -18.77 30.49
C MET A 832 17.18 -19.93 30.41
N VAL A 833 16.85 -20.34 29.18
CA VAL A 833 16.09 -21.56 28.89
C VAL A 833 17.03 -22.61 28.36
N VAL A 834 17.02 -23.80 28.98
CA VAL A 834 17.90 -24.90 28.60
C VAL A 834 17.07 -26.09 28.17
N ARG A 835 17.37 -26.58 26.96
CA ARG A 835 16.86 -27.81 26.40
C ARG A 835 18.02 -28.71 26.01
N LEU A 836 18.09 -29.87 26.67
CA LEU A 836 19.07 -30.93 26.40
C LEU A 836 18.36 -32.18 25.92
N GLN A 837 18.88 -32.79 24.86
CA GLN A 837 18.37 -34.06 24.34
C GLN A 837 19.54 -34.95 23.90
N GLY A 838 19.49 -36.24 24.19
CA GLY A 838 20.58 -37.16 23.87
C GLY A 838 20.86 -38.11 25.02
N THR A 839 22.09 -38.63 25.07
CA THR A 839 22.52 -39.60 26.07
C THR A 839 22.47 -38.99 27.48
N ASN A 840 21.80 -39.66 28.43
CA ASN A 840 21.58 -39.17 29.80
C ASN A 840 20.87 -37.80 29.90
N SER A 841 20.03 -37.44 28.92
CA SER A 841 19.28 -36.18 28.95
C SER A 841 18.36 -36.04 30.16
N GLU A 842 17.70 -37.10 30.62
CA GLU A 842 16.88 -37.04 31.85
C GLU A 842 17.71 -36.70 33.08
N ALA A 843 18.88 -37.32 33.26
CA ALA A 843 19.79 -37.02 34.36
C ALA A 843 20.32 -35.58 34.27
N GLY A 844 20.75 -35.13 33.08
CA GLY A 844 21.24 -33.75 32.90
C GLY A 844 20.16 -32.68 33.12
N LEU A 845 18.93 -32.91 32.65
CA LEU A 845 17.80 -32.02 32.91
C LEU A 845 17.44 -32.01 34.41
N GLN A 846 17.56 -33.15 35.11
CA GLN A 846 17.35 -33.21 36.55
C GLN A 846 18.43 -32.43 37.31
N MET A 847 19.69 -32.54 36.92
CA MET A 847 20.79 -31.75 37.51
C MET A 847 20.58 -30.25 37.35
N LEU A 848 20.09 -29.81 36.17
CA LEU A 848 19.76 -28.40 35.94
C LEU A 848 18.57 -27.91 36.79
N LYS A 849 17.61 -28.78 37.10
CA LYS A 849 16.48 -28.46 37.99
C LYS A 849 16.87 -28.42 39.46
N ASP A 850 17.79 -29.29 39.87
CA ASP A 850 18.30 -29.36 41.24
C ASP A 850 19.33 -28.26 41.54
N ALA A 851 19.91 -27.65 40.51
CA ALA A 851 20.75 -26.48 40.64
C ALA A 851 19.93 -25.27 41.12
N THR A 852 20.36 -24.61 42.18
CA THR A 852 19.80 -23.33 42.67
C THR A 852 20.23 -22.15 41.78
N LEU A 853 19.97 -22.25 40.48
CA LEU A 853 20.23 -21.23 39.47
C LEU A 853 18.93 -20.87 38.73
N ASP A 854 18.78 -19.62 38.29
CA ASP A 854 17.58 -19.13 37.58
C ASP A 854 17.54 -19.64 36.12
N ILE A 855 17.39 -20.96 35.97
CA ILE A 855 17.42 -21.68 34.70
C ILE A 855 16.08 -22.37 34.47
N HIS A 856 15.44 -22.04 33.33
CA HIS A 856 14.21 -22.66 32.88
C HIS A 856 14.52 -23.92 32.08
N VAL A 857 14.22 -25.08 32.66
CA VAL A 857 14.53 -26.37 32.03
C VAL A 857 13.32 -26.90 31.27
N GLU A 858 13.42 -27.03 29.95
CA GLU A 858 12.37 -27.59 29.11
C GLU A 858 12.86 -28.66 28.13
N ALA A 859 12.21 -29.81 28.12
CA ALA A 859 12.61 -30.95 27.28
C ALA A 859 12.03 -30.84 25.85
N ASP A 860 10.82 -30.29 25.73
CA ASP A 860 10.15 -30.10 24.44
C ASP A 860 10.72 -28.88 23.71
N PHE A 861 11.14 -29.09 22.47
CA PHE A 861 11.80 -28.05 21.69
C PHE A 861 10.88 -26.84 21.41
N GLY A 862 9.60 -27.09 21.11
CA GLY A 862 8.64 -26.01 20.85
C GLY A 862 8.34 -25.20 22.10
N LYS A 863 8.17 -25.87 23.25
CA LYS A 863 7.97 -25.19 24.54
C LYS A 863 9.19 -24.39 24.99
N ALA A 864 10.40 -24.93 24.81
CA ALA A 864 11.63 -24.22 25.13
C ALA A 864 11.77 -22.93 24.30
N ALA A 865 11.48 -22.99 23.00
CA ALA A 865 11.46 -21.80 22.14
C ALA A 865 10.37 -20.80 22.57
N GLN A 866 9.14 -21.27 22.81
CA GLN A 866 8.03 -20.42 23.26
C GLN A 866 8.33 -19.73 24.60
N GLU A 867 8.97 -20.44 25.54
CA GLU A 867 9.35 -19.91 26.84
C GLU A 867 10.47 -18.86 26.73
N ALA A 868 11.47 -19.10 25.87
CA ALA A 868 12.51 -18.12 25.59
C ALA A 868 11.93 -16.81 25.02
N VAL A 869 10.96 -16.90 24.10
CA VAL A 869 10.22 -15.75 23.58
C VAL A 869 9.46 -15.02 24.70
N ARG A 870 8.74 -15.77 25.54
CA ARG A 870 7.98 -15.20 26.67
C ARG A 870 8.87 -14.43 27.64
N LEU A 871 10.05 -14.98 27.95
CA LEU A 871 11.01 -14.37 28.87
C LEU A 871 11.68 -13.14 28.28
N ALA A 872 12.06 -13.17 27.00
CA ALA A 872 12.57 -12.01 26.29
C ALA A 872 11.54 -10.86 26.30
N ASP A 873 10.27 -11.16 26.06
CA ASP A 873 9.16 -10.20 26.14
C ASP A 873 9.00 -9.56 27.53
N ILE A 874 9.21 -10.34 28.59
CA ILE A 874 9.19 -9.83 29.96
C ILE A 874 10.39 -8.89 30.20
N GLY A 875 11.58 -9.27 29.75
CA GLY A 875 12.77 -8.43 29.82
C GLY A 875 12.58 -7.08 29.13
N VAL A 876 12.01 -7.08 27.92
CA VAL A 876 11.67 -5.85 27.17
C VAL A 876 10.63 -5.00 27.94
N LYS A 877 9.63 -5.62 28.56
CA LYS A 877 8.62 -4.91 29.37
C LYS A 877 9.19 -4.33 30.66
N ALA A 878 10.08 -5.05 31.34
CA ALA A 878 10.74 -4.61 32.56
C ALA A 878 11.69 -3.43 32.31
N GLU A 879 12.44 -3.46 31.20
CA GLU A 879 13.30 -2.34 30.77
C GLU A 879 12.46 -1.08 30.47
N ARG A 880 11.31 -1.23 29.80
CA ARG A 880 10.33 -0.14 29.61
C ARG A 880 9.77 0.41 30.93
N LEU A 881 9.60 -0.43 31.95
CA LEU A 881 9.11 -0.03 33.28
C LEU A 881 10.21 0.67 34.12
N GLN A 882 11.45 0.22 34.02
CA GLN A 882 12.60 0.86 34.68
C GLN A 882 12.93 2.22 34.06
N LEU A 883 12.85 2.35 32.73
CA LEU A 883 12.95 3.64 32.04
C LEU A 883 11.84 4.62 32.50
N LYS A 884 10.64 4.11 32.79
CA LYS A 884 9.53 4.87 33.40
C LYS A 884 9.77 5.25 34.87
N HIS A 885 10.51 4.44 35.64
CA HIS A 885 10.80 4.72 37.05
C HIS A 885 11.99 5.68 37.21
N GLN A 886 12.98 5.64 36.31
CA GLN A 886 14.09 6.60 36.28
C GLN A 886 13.62 8.01 35.91
N SER A 887 12.57 8.16 35.11
CA SER A 887 11.99 9.47 34.80
C SER A 887 11.14 10.10 35.93
N ILE A 888 10.97 9.43 37.08
CA ILE A 888 10.10 9.87 38.19
C ILE A 888 10.92 10.34 39.43
N ARG A 889 12.26 10.28 39.39
CA ARG A 889 13.11 10.61 40.55
C ARG A 889 13.58 12.08 40.66
N GLU A 890 13.16 12.96 39.78
CA GLU A 890 13.37 14.40 39.91
C GLU A 890 12.03 15.11 40.14
N TYR A 891 11.76 15.42 41.41
CA TYR A 891 10.90 16.46 42.01
C TYR A 891 10.13 15.95 43.25
N PRO A 892 10.32 16.56 44.43
CA PRO A 892 9.64 16.15 45.65
C PRO A 892 8.31 16.87 45.87
N ASP A 893 7.33 16.07 46.29
CA ASP A 893 6.31 16.32 47.31
C ASP A 893 5.29 17.47 47.12
N SER A 894 4.04 17.09 46.80
CA SER A 894 2.88 17.57 47.58
C SER A 894 1.75 16.53 47.53
N ARG A 895 1.22 16.25 48.73
CA ARG A 895 0.32 15.15 49.07
C ARG A 895 -1.13 15.40 48.66
N GLU A 896 -1.75 14.29 48.26
CA GLU A 896 -3.11 13.84 48.59
C GLU A 896 -4.28 14.84 48.52
N THR A 897 -5.07 14.71 47.46
CA THR A 897 -6.53 14.54 47.61
C THR A 897 -6.99 13.36 46.78
N SER A 898 -7.51 12.36 47.48
CA SER A 898 -8.10 11.13 46.94
C SER A 898 -9.30 11.42 46.04
N THR A 899 -9.34 10.83 44.84
CA THR A 899 -10.59 10.26 44.27
C THR A 899 -10.24 9.09 43.34
N LYS A 900 -11.14 8.09 43.35
CA LYS A 900 -11.01 6.73 42.79
C LYS A 900 -10.64 6.69 41.29
N PRO A 901 -9.99 5.60 40.82
CA PRO A 901 -9.49 5.51 39.46
C PRO A 901 -10.62 5.31 38.44
N GLU A 902 -10.60 6.10 37.37
CA GLU A 902 -11.48 5.98 36.21
C GLU A 902 -11.15 4.71 35.39
N GLU A 903 -12.01 3.69 35.57
CA GLU A 903 -12.22 2.61 34.61
C GLU A 903 -12.92 3.16 33.35
N GLY A 904 -12.16 3.47 32.29
CA GLY A 904 -12.74 4.26 31.20
C GLY A 904 -12.42 3.95 29.75
N PHE A 905 -11.70 2.88 29.36
CA PHE A 905 -11.73 2.39 27.95
C PHE A 905 -11.06 1.02 27.76
N ASN A 906 -9.99 0.73 28.50
CA ASN A 906 -9.28 -0.56 28.44
C ASN A 906 -10.11 -1.76 28.92
N CYS A 907 -11.19 -1.52 29.65
CA CYS A 907 -12.09 -2.57 30.12
C CYS A 907 -12.94 -3.16 28.98
N ARG A 908 -13.28 -2.41 27.93
CA ARG A 908 -14.18 -2.88 26.85
C ARG A 908 -13.48 -3.80 25.84
N VAL A 909 -12.26 -3.46 25.43
CA VAL A 909 -11.47 -4.29 24.50
C VAL A 909 -11.01 -5.58 25.20
N MET A 910 -10.57 -5.50 26.46
CA MET A 910 -10.28 -6.70 27.26
C MET A 910 -11.54 -7.54 27.55
N LYS A 911 -12.70 -6.92 27.79
CA LYS A 911 -13.98 -7.65 27.93
C LYS A 911 -14.40 -8.32 26.63
N MET A 912 -14.23 -7.70 25.45
CA MET A 912 -14.55 -8.33 24.16
C MET A 912 -13.63 -9.51 23.83
N VAL A 913 -12.32 -9.37 24.07
CA VAL A 913 -11.35 -10.46 23.87
C VAL A 913 -11.61 -11.59 24.88
N ALA A 914 -11.90 -11.27 26.14
CA ALA A 914 -12.28 -12.25 27.15
C ALA A 914 -13.61 -12.95 26.81
N LEU A 915 -14.61 -12.22 26.30
CA LEU A 915 -15.92 -12.77 25.92
C LEU A 915 -15.85 -13.66 24.67
N LYS A 916 -15.08 -13.25 23.65
CA LYS A 916 -14.77 -14.08 22.47
C LYS A 916 -14.19 -15.43 22.88
N THR A 917 -13.19 -15.40 23.77
CA THR A 917 -12.51 -16.61 24.27
C THR A 917 -13.44 -17.47 25.15
N ARG A 918 -14.26 -16.84 26.01
CA ARG A 918 -15.27 -17.54 26.83
C ARG A 918 -16.35 -18.22 25.99
N LEU A 919 -16.81 -17.57 24.92
CA LEU A 919 -17.81 -18.12 23.99
C LEU A 919 -17.22 -19.16 23.02
N GLY A 920 -15.89 -19.31 22.99
CA GLY A 920 -15.20 -20.38 22.26
C GLY A 920 -14.96 -20.11 20.78
N PHE A 921 -15.05 -18.86 20.33
CA PHE A 921 -14.73 -18.49 18.95
C PHE A 921 -13.21 -18.35 18.76
N THR A 922 -12.65 -19.07 17.78
CA THR A 922 -11.21 -19.04 17.47
C THR A 922 -10.83 -17.82 16.64
N ASN A 923 -11.61 -17.53 15.59
CA ASN A 923 -11.39 -16.37 14.71
C ASN A 923 -12.28 -15.18 15.12
N THR A 924 -11.70 -13.97 15.12
CA THR A 924 -12.39 -12.70 15.38
C THR A 924 -13.49 -12.44 14.35
N THR A 925 -13.30 -12.81 13.07
CA THR A 925 -14.30 -12.66 12.02
C THR A 925 -15.56 -13.46 12.31
N SER A 926 -15.43 -14.72 12.77
CA SER A 926 -16.59 -15.56 13.12
C SER A 926 -17.34 -15.03 14.35
N TYR A 927 -16.63 -14.43 15.30
CA TYR A 927 -17.23 -13.79 16.47
C TYR A 927 -18.01 -12.52 16.10
N ILE A 928 -17.43 -11.65 15.26
CA ILE A 928 -18.11 -10.44 14.77
C ILE A 928 -19.36 -10.80 13.97
N LEU A 929 -19.27 -11.78 13.07
CA LEU A 929 -20.42 -12.24 12.29
C LEU A 929 -21.52 -12.84 13.18
N PHE A 930 -21.16 -13.58 14.24
CA PHE A 930 -22.12 -14.04 15.23
C PHE A 930 -22.80 -12.87 15.96
N CYS A 931 -22.05 -11.85 16.36
CA CYS A 931 -22.62 -10.65 17.01
C CYS A 931 -23.56 -9.87 16.08
N ILE A 932 -23.23 -9.77 14.79
CA ILE A 932 -24.07 -9.08 13.81
C ILE A 932 -25.33 -9.91 13.51
N PHE A 933 -25.18 -11.11 12.96
CA PHE A 933 -26.33 -11.89 12.48
C PHE A 933 -27.11 -12.55 13.63
N GLY A 934 -26.41 -13.14 14.60
CA GLY A 934 -27.03 -13.71 15.78
C GLY A 934 -27.61 -12.65 16.71
N GLY A 935 -26.97 -11.49 16.82
CA GLY A 935 -27.49 -10.35 17.58
C GLY A 935 -28.73 -9.74 16.93
N ILE A 936 -28.72 -9.51 15.61
CA ILE A 936 -29.89 -9.01 14.87
C ILE A 936 -31.06 -9.99 14.99
N LEU A 937 -30.83 -11.30 14.84
CA LEU A 937 -31.89 -12.30 14.96
C LEU A 937 -32.47 -12.36 16.38
N PHE A 938 -31.61 -12.31 17.40
CA PHE A 938 -32.03 -12.30 18.79
C PHE A 938 -32.83 -11.03 19.13
N LEU A 939 -32.34 -9.87 18.69
CA LEU A 939 -33.00 -8.59 18.89
C LEU A 939 -34.34 -8.53 18.15
N PHE A 940 -34.38 -8.95 16.89
CA PHE A 940 -35.61 -9.02 16.11
C PHE A 940 -36.65 -9.92 16.79
N SER A 941 -36.26 -11.11 17.23
CA SER A 941 -37.18 -12.06 17.87
C SER A 941 -37.72 -11.53 19.20
N THR A 942 -36.88 -10.85 19.98
CA THR A 942 -37.27 -10.31 21.30
C THR A 942 -38.11 -9.04 21.21
N LEU A 943 -37.78 -8.12 20.29
CA LEU A 943 -38.56 -6.91 20.04
C LEU A 943 -39.97 -7.21 19.52
N GLN A 944 -40.19 -8.39 18.94
CA GLN A 944 -41.47 -8.80 18.38
C GLN A 944 -42.35 -9.57 19.38
N LEU A 945 -41.85 -9.92 20.58
CA LEU A 945 -42.63 -10.61 21.62
C LEU A 945 -43.92 -9.88 22.03
N PRO A 946 -43.95 -8.52 22.13
CA PRO A 946 -45.19 -7.80 22.43
C PRO A 946 -46.31 -8.05 21.41
N TYR A 947 -45.98 -8.42 20.16
CA TYR A 947 -46.98 -8.70 19.12
C TYR A 947 -47.71 -10.02 19.28
N ILE A 948 -47.33 -10.86 20.24
CA ILE A 948 -48.17 -12.00 20.68
C ILE A 948 -49.53 -11.49 21.20
N ASN A 949 -49.56 -10.29 21.78
CA ASN A 949 -50.81 -9.58 22.08
C ASN A 949 -51.36 -8.91 20.81
N ILE A 950 -52.06 -9.72 20.00
CA ILE A 950 -52.61 -9.30 18.70
C ILE A 950 -53.58 -8.12 18.85
N ASP A 951 -54.49 -8.19 19.83
CA ASP A 951 -55.55 -7.18 20.00
C ASP A 951 -55.03 -5.87 20.62
N GLY A 952 -53.99 -5.94 21.47
CA GLY A 952 -53.51 -4.79 22.23
C GLY A 952 -52.32 -4.04 21.63
N VAL A 953 -51.33 -4.74 21.06
CA VAL A 953 -50.07 -4.12 20.59
C VAL A 953 -49.92 -4.22 19.08
N PHE A 954 -50.24 -5.37 18.49
CA PHE A 954 -50.07 -5.57 17.05
C PHE A 954 -51.09 -4.79 16.23
N CYS A 955 -52.35 -4.77 16.66
CA CYS A 955 -53.43 -4.06 16.00
C CYS A 955 -53.94 -2.83 16.75
N ALA A 956 -53.09 -2.24 17.59
CA ALA A 956 -53.36 -0.93 18.19
C ALA A 956 -53.54 0.13 17.10
N LYS A 957 -54.62 0.94 17.21
CA LYS A 957 -54.81 2.11 16.34
C LYS A 957 -53.60 3.03 16.46
N GLY A 958 -52.99 3.39 15.32
CA GLY A 958 -51.81 4.25 15.28
C GLY A 958 -50.46 3.54 15.43
N ASN A 959 -50.39 2.20 15.44
CA ASN A 959 -49.09 1.51 15.40
C ASN A 959 -48.43 1.67 14.01
N PRO A 960 -47.29 2.40 13.90
CA PRO A 960 -46.63 2.66 12.62
C PRO A 960 -45.85 1.44 12.08
N TRP A 961 -45.71 0.38 12.87
CA TRP A 961 -44.89 -0.79 12.54
C TRP A 961 -45.67 -1.97 11.94
N SER A 962 -47.01 -1.91 11.95
CA SER A 962 -47.86 -2.87 11.23
C SER A 962 -48.13 -2.39 9.81
N VAL A 963 -48.10 -3.29 8.82
CA VAL A 963 -48.50 -2.94 7.45
C VAL A 963 -49.98 -2.54 7.47
N PRO A 964 -50.34 -1.35 6.94
CA PRO A 964 -51.72 -0.90 6.98
C PRO A 964 -52.67 -1.94 6.32
N GLY A 965 -53.79 -2.23 6.97
CA GLY A 965 -54.83 -3.13 6.46
C GLY A 965 -54.59 -4.63 6.71
N GLU A 966 -53.46 -5.04 7.29
CA GLU A 966 -53.25 -6.42 7.74
C GLU A 966 -54.12 -6.79 8.95
N CYS A 967 -54.28 -5.85 9.89
CA CYS A 967 -55.07 -6.06 11.10
C CYS A 967 -56.55 -6.37 10.86
N TYR A 968 -57.12 -5.87 9.75
CA TYR A 968 -58.47 -6.23 9.31
C TYR A 968 -58.64 -7.75 9.17
N VAL A 969 -57.62 -8.44 8.64
CA VAL A 969 -57.65 -9.90 8.44
C VAL A 969 -57.38 -10.65 9.76
N PHE A 970 -56.59 -10.05 10.65
CA PHE A 970 -56.09 -10.70 11.87
C PHE A 970 -57.04 -10.61 13.06
N GLN A 971 -57.89 -9.58 13.11
CA GLN A 971 -58.89 -9.41 14.16
C GLN A 971 -60.09 -10.36 14.00
N ARG A 972 -60.35 -10.88 12.79
CA ARG A 972 -61.46 -11.80 12.55
C ARG A 972 -61.20 -13.18 13.18
N PRO A 973 -62.15 -13.74 13.94
CA PRO A 973 -62.01 -15.07 14.54
C PRO A 973 -61.90 -16.15 13.47
N GLY A 974 -61.00 -17.14 13.66
CA GLY A 974 -60.87 -18.29 12.77
C GLY A 974 -59.45 -18.84 12.63
N LEU A 975 -59.26 -19.68 11.60
CA LEU A 975 -58.01 -20.40 11.33
C LEU A 975 -56.80 -19.48 11.13
N MET A 976 -57.04 -18.26 10.62
CA MET A 976 -56.01 -17.25 10.36
C MET A 976 -55.42 -16.66 11.63
N ARG A 977 -56.29 -16.17 12.53
CA ARG A 977 -55.88 -15.63 13.83
C ARG A 977 -55.13 -16.68 14.65
N SER A 978 -55.62 -17.92 14.64
CA SER A 978 -54.97 -19.05 15.30
C SER A 978 -53.62 -19.39 14.67
N GLY A 979 -53.51 -19.34 13.33
CA GLY A 979 -52.26 -19.55 12.60
C GLY A 979 -51.20 -18.50 12.93
N ILE A 980 -51.56 -17.23 13.02
CA ILE A 980 -50.63 -16.14 13.37
C ILE A 980 -50.13 -16.28 14.80
N LEU A 981 -51.05 -16.53 15.74
CA LEU A 981 -50.67 -16.74 17.13
C LEU A 981 -49.72 -17.94 17.24
N LEU A 982 -50.04 -19.05 16.57
CA LEU A 982 -49.18 -20.23 16.53
C LEU A 982 -47.81 -19.92 15.93
N HIS A 983 -47.75 -19.16 14.83
CA HIS A 983 -46.50 -18.76 14.18
C HIS A 983 -45.63 -17.86 15.08
N LEU A 984 -46.22 -16.86 15.74
CA LEU A 984 -45.49 -15.98 16.66
C LEU A 984 -44.99 -16.74 17.91
N VAL A 985 -45.85 -17.55 18.52
CA VAL A 985 -45.51 -18.32 19.74
C VAL A 985 -44.45 -19.40 19.47
N THR A 986 -44.30 -19.83 18.21
CA THR A 986 -43.29 -20.83 17.83
C THR A 986 -42.00 -20.23 17.29
N PHE A 987 -42.07 -19.30 16.32
CA PHE A 987 -40.87 -18.75 15.68
C PHE A 987 -40.13 -17.71 16.53
N LEU A 988 -40.81 -16.91 17.36
CA LEU A 988 -40.11 -15.93 18.20
C LEU A 988 -39.22 -16.63 19.24
N PRO A 989 -39.68 -17.66 19.96
CA PRO A 989 -38.80 -18.43 20.83
C PRO A 989 -37.74 -19.22 20.04
N ALA A 990 -38.08 -19.80 18.88
CA ALA A 990 -37.10 -20.53 18.05
C ALA A 990 -35.96 -19.62 17.57
N GLY A 991 -36.27 -18.38 17.13
CA GLY A 991 -35.31 -17.39 16.68
C GLY A 991 -34.40 -16.86 17.80
N ALA A 992 -34.92 -16.76 19.03
CA ALA A 992 -34.08 -16.44 20.18
C ALA A 992 -33.17 -17.62 20.58
N LEU A 993 -33.72 -18.85 20.59
CA LEU A 993 -33.02 -20.05 21.05
C LEU A 993 -31.98 -20.56 20.06
N VAL A 994 -32.13 -20.30 18.76
CA VAL A 994 -31.14 -20.74 17.76
C VAL A 994 -29.80 -20.02 17.93
N CYS A 995 -29.76 -18.79 18.44
CA CYS A 995 -28.51 -18.08 18.66
C CYS A 995 -27.54 -18.88 19.56
N PHE A 996 -28.07 -19.63 20.54
CA PHE A 996 -27.27 -20.52 21.37
C PHE A 996 -26.70 -21.74 20.63
N GLN A 997 -27.29 -22.15 19.50
CA GLN A 997 -26.74 -23.23 18.67
C GLN A 997 -25.43 -22.84 17.96
N PHE A 998 -25.21 -21.54 17.76
CA PHE A 998 -24.02 -21.03 17.08
C PHE A 998 -22.84 -20.76 18.02
N ILE A 999 -23.03 -20.79 19.34
CA ILE A 999 -21.97 -20.57 20.35
C ILE A 999 -21.09 -21.82 20.49
N PRO A 1000 -19.80 -21.78 20.12
CA PRO A 1000 -18.93 -22.96 20.18
C PRO A 1000 -18.73 -23.52 21.60
N ALA A 1001 -18.69 -22.67 22.63
CA ALA A 1001 -18.51 -23.10 24.01
C ALA A 1001 -19.61 -24.04 24.52
N LEU A 1002 -20.84 -23.94 23.99
CA LEU A 1002 -21.95 -24.81 24.37
C LEU A 1002 -21.83 -26.23 23.78
N ARG A 1003 -20.91 -26.44 22.84
CA ARG A 1003 -20.60 -27.76 22.27
C ARG A 1003 -19.57 -28.55 23.08
N ARG A 1004 -19.01 -27.96 24.15
CA ARG A 1004 -18.07 -28.64 25.05
C ARG A 1004 -18.79 -29.71 25.89
N PRO A 1005 -18.09 -30.77 26.35
CA PRO A 1005 -18.71 -31.87 27.11
C PRO A 1005 -19.58 -31.44 28.29
N LYS A 1006 -19.22 -30.34 28.97
CA LYS A 1006 -19.97 -29.77 30.09
C LYS A 1006 -21.38 -29.29 29.74
N TYR A 1007 -21.60 -28.76 28.52
CA TYR A 1007 -22.86 -28.14 28.10
C TYR A 1007 -23.55 -28.86 26.94
N ILE A 1008 -23.00 -29.98 26.48
CA ILE A 1008 -23.49 -30.71 25.31
C ILE A 1008 -24.95 -31.19 25.46
N LYS A 1009 -25.38 -31.53 26.68
CA LYS A 1009 -26.77 -31.90 26.97
C LYS A 1009 -27.73 -30.73 26.67
N PHE A 1010 -27.39 -29.53 27.16
CA PHE A 1010 -28.15 -28.31 26.88
C PHE A 1010 -28.18 -28.01 25.38
N HIS A 1011 -27.03 -28.06 24.70
CA HIS A 1011 -26.95 -27.80 23.26
C HIS A 1011 -27.87 -28.75 22.45
N ARG A 1012 -27.90 -30.05 22.80
CA ARG A 1012 -28.78 -31.04 22.16
C ARG A 1012 -30.26 -30.76 22.43
N VAL A 1013 -30.65 -30.56 23.69
CA VAL A 1013 -32.05 -30.28 24.07
C VAL A 1013 -32.54 -29.00 23.38
N ASN A 1014 -31.75 -27.92 23.43
CA ASN A 1014 -32.06 -26.69 22.74
C ASN A 1014 -32.20 -26.89 21.23
N GLY A 1015 -31.34 -27.72 20.62
CA GLY A 1015 -31.44 -28.07 19.20
C GLY A 1015 -32.76 -28.78 18.85
N TYR A 1016 -33.20 -29.74 19.68
CA TYR A 1016 -34.49 -30.42 19.49
C TYR A 1016 -35.68 -29.46 19.65
N VAL A 1017 -35.67 -28.62 20.69
CA VAL A 1017 -36.73 -27.63 20.94
C VAL A 1017 -36.83 -26.67 19.75
N VAL A 1018 -35.69 -26.14 19.29
CA VAL A 1018 -35.63 -25.27 18.13
C VAL A 1018 -36.18 -25.96 16.87
N LEU A 1019 -35.82 -27.22 16.61
CA LEU A 1019 -36.33 -27.97 15.46
C LEU A 1019 -37.86 -28.15 15.51
N VAL A 1020 -38.42 -28.51 16.67
CA VAL A 1020 -39.86 -28.72 16.85
C VAL A 1020 -40.63 -27.41 16.69
N LEU A 1021 -40.16 -26.34 17.34
CA LEU A 1021 -40.80 -25.02 17.25
C LEU A 1021 -40.76 -24.50 15.82
N SER A 1022 -39.62 -24.60 15.14
CA SER A 1022 -39.53 -24.18 13.73
C SER A 1022 -40.44 -25.01 12.81
N ALA A 1023 -40.56 -26.32 13.02
CA ALA A 1023 -41.48 -27.14 12.22
C ALA A 1023 -42.93 -26.70 12.40
N LEU A 1024 -43.38 -26.49 13.64
CA LEU A 1024 -44.72 -26.00 13.95
C LEU A 1024 -44.95 -24.59 13.38
N GLY A 1025 -43.95 -23.72 13.50
CA GLY A 1025 -43.99 -22.37 12.95
C GLY A 1025 -44.09 -22.37 11.43
N THR A 1026 -43.36 -23.24 10.73
CA THR A 1026 -43.41 -23.34 9.26
C THR A 1026 -44.79 -23.81 8.81
N VAL A 1027 -45.40 -24.78 9.50
CA VAL A 1027 -46.79 -25.19 9.23
C VAL A 1027 -47.75 -24.01 9.44
N ALA A 1028 -47.56 -23.25 10.52
CA ALA A 1028 -48.36 -22.06 10.79
C ALA A 1028 -48.17 -20.97 9.71
N ALA A 1029 -46.95 -20.77 9.20
CA ALA A 1029 -46.66 -19.83 8.10
C ALA A 1029 -47.43 -20.17 6.82
N LEU A 1030 -47.49 -21.47 6.47
CA LEU A 1030 -48.24 -21.94 5.31
C LEU A 1030 -49.75 -21.72 5.46
N ILE A 1031 -50.28 -21.79 6.68
CA ILE A 1031 -51.69 -21.48 6.99
C ILE A 1031 -51.97 -19.98 6.77
N ILE A 1032 -51.09 -19.10 7.25
CA ILE A 1032 -51.26 -17.63 7.17
C ILE A 1032 -51.27 -17.14 5.71
N GLU A 1033 -50.33 -17.60 4.90
CA GLU A 1033 -50.14 -17.13 3.52
C GLU A 1033 -51.23 -17.58 2.54
N SER A 1034 -52.05 -18.56 2.94
CA SER A 1034 -53.22 -18.94 2.16
C SER A 1034 -54.23 -17.79 2.05
N LYS A 1035 -54.25 -16.82 2.98
CA LYS A 1035 -55.24 -15.72 3.01
C LYS A 1035 -54.70 -14.31 3.36
N ALA A 1036 -53.50 -14.18 3.93
CA ALA A 1036 -52.91 -12.87 4.26
C ALA A 1036 -52.20 -12.21 3.05
N MET A 1037 -52.00 -10.89 3.11
CA MET A 1037 -51.22 -10.11 2.13
C MET A 1037 -51.62 -10.31 0.66
N GLY A 1038 -52.93 -10.31 0.39
CA GLY A 1038 -53.49 -10.32 -0.96
C GLY A 1038 -53.55 -11.68 -1.64
N GLY A 1039 -52.95 -12.75 -1.10
CA GLY A 1039 -53.11 -14.12 -1.59
C GLY A 1039 -52.76 -14.33 -3.08
N ILE A 1040 -52.05 -13.38 -3.70
CA ILE A 1040 -51.66 -13.43 -5.10
C ILE A 1040 -50.71 -14.63 -5.26
N LEU A 1041 -50.87 -15.37 -6.36
CA LEU A 1041 -50.14 -16.61 -6.62
C LEU A 1041 -48.62 -16.46 -6.43
N SER A 1042 -48.06 -15.29 -6.77
CA SER A 1042 -46.64 -14.96 -6.59
C SER A 1042 -46.17 -14.96 -5.13
N ASN A 1043 -46.94 -14.36 -4.21
CA ASN A 1043 -46.61 -14.32 -2.78
C ASN A 1043 -46.66 -15.75 -2.19
N ARG A 1044 -47.70 -16.52 -2.55
CA ARG A 1044 -47.85 -17.91 -2.11
C ARG A 1044 -46.70 -18.78 -2.58
N ILE A 1045 -46.29 -18.67 -3.84
CA ILE A 1045 -45.15 -19.41 -4.40
C ILE A 1045 -43.86 -19.05 -3.67
N GLY A 1046 -43.61 -17.76 -3.39
CA GLY A 1046 -42.44 -17.31 -2.66
C GLY A 1046 -42.36 -17.94 -1.27
N THR A 1047 -43.43 -17.85 -0.48
CA THR A 1047 -43.43 -18.38 0.89
C THR A 1047 -43.43 -19.90 0.93
N TRP A 1048 -44.12 -20.58 0.00
CA TRP A 1048 -44.05 -22.05 -0.13
C TRP A 1048 -42.65 -22.53 -0.49
N THR A 1049 -41.96 -21.83 -1.39
CA THR A 1049 -40.58 -22.15 -1.76
C THR A 1049 -39.67 -22.00 -0.56
N LEU A 1050 -39.77 -20.89 0.17
CA LEU A 1050 -38.95 -20.63 1.35
C LEU A 1050 -39.21 -21.68 2.45
N ALA A 1051 -40.48 -21.97 2.75
CA ALA A 1051 -40.87 -22.99 3.71
C ALA A 1051 -40.33 -24.38 3.33
N THR A 1052 -40.41 -24.75 2.05
CA THR A 1052 -39.91 -26.02 1.54
C THR A 1052 -38.39 -26.12 1.67
N LEU A 1053 -37.66 -25.08 1.29
CA LEU A 1053 -36.20 -25.03 1.35
C LEU A 1053 -35.69 -25.08 2.79
N VAL A 1054 -36.27 -24.28 3.68
CA VAL A 1054 -35.93 -24.29 5.12
C VAL A 1054 -36.20 -25.66 5.72
N THR A 1055 -37.39 -26.22 5.48
CA THR A 1055 -37.75 -27.57 5.98
C THR A 1055 -36.80 -28.63 5.46
N THR A 1056 -36.48 -28.61 4.17
CA THR A 1056 -35.55 -29.56 3.54
C THR A 1056 -34.16 -29.45 4.16
N ALA A 1057 -33.67 -28.22 4.39
CA ALA A 1057 -32.38 -28.00 5.03
C ALA A 1057 -32.37 -28.49 6.50
N MET A 1058 -33.45 -28.28 7.25
CA MET A 1058 -33.57 -28.80 8.62
C MET A 1058 -33.57 -30.33 8.66
N VAL A 1059 -34.31 -30.98 7.76
CA VAL A 1059 -34.34 -32.45 7.64
C VAL A 1059 -32.96 -32.97 7.25
N LYS A 1060 -32.30 -32.39 6.24
CA LYS A 1060 -30.94 -32.79 5.86
C LYS A 1060 -29.93 -32.56 6.97
N GLY A 1061 -30.07 -31.47 7.72
CA GLY A 1061 -29.30 -31.21 8.94
C GLY A 1061 -29.49 -32.30 9.97
N TYR A 1062 -30.75 -32.67 10.27
CA TYR A 1062 -31.08 -33.73 11.21
C TYR A 1062 -30.55 -35.12 10.79
N VAL A 1063 -30.71 -35.48 9.51
CA VAL A 1063 -30.18 -36.74 8.97
C VAL A 1063 -28.65 -36.76 9.05
N SER A 1064 -27.98 -35.67 8.68
CA SER A 1064 -26.52 -35.57 8.74
C SER A 1064 -25.98 -35.79 10.15
N ILE A 1065 -26.64 -35.26 11.20
CA ILE A 1065 -26.18 -35.47 12.58
C ILE A 1065 -26.45 -36.90 13.07
N ARG A 1066 -27.54 -37.56 12.61
CA ARG A 1066 -27.79 -38.98 12.90
C ARG A 1066 -26.74 -39.88 12.25
N ASN A 1067 -26.27 -39.51 11.06
CA ASN A 1067 -25.18 -40.16 10.34
C ASN A 1067 -23.78 -39.77 10.84
N ARG A 1068 -23.67 -38.97 11.92
CA ARG A 1068 -22.42 -38.45 12.49
C ARG A 1068 -21.60 -37.57 11.52
N GLU A 1069 -22.23 -37.01 10.50
CA GLU A 1069 -21.63 -36.09 9.53
C GLU A 1069 -21.72 -34.63 10.03
N ILE A 1070 -20.88 -34.28 11.01
CA ILE A 1070 -20.98 -33.02 11.76
C ILE A 1070 -20.86 -31.78 10.87
N GLU A 1071 -19.93 -31.78 9.90
CA GLU A 1071 -19.73 -30.63 9.01
C GLU A 1071 -20.91 -30.44 8.05
N LYS A 1072 -21.48 -31.53 7.53
CA LYS A 1072 -22.69 -31.46 6.69
C LYS A 1072 -23.89 -30.99 7.50
N HIS A 1073 -24.05 -31.49 8.73
CA HIS A 1073 -25.07 -31.00 9.66
C HIS A 1073 -24.94 -29.48 9.86
N ARG A 1074 -23.74 -29.00 10.18
CA ARG A 1074 -23.47 -27.57 10.38
C ARG A 1074 -23.83 -26.74 9.15
N ALA A 1075 -23.43 -27.19 7.96
CA ALA A 1075 -23.70 -26.48 6.72
C ALA A 1075 -25.20 -26.42 6.40
N TRP A 1076 -25.95 -27.52 6.60
CA TRP A 1076 -27.39 -27.55 6.40
C TRP A 1076 -28.16 -26.71 7.43
N MET A 1077 -27.74 -26.72 8.70
CA MET A 1077 -28.35 -25.87 9.72
C MET A 1077 -28.09 -24.38 9.42
N LEU A 1078 -26.88 -24.01 8.99
CA LEU A 1078 -26.57 -22.65 8.57
C LEU A 1078 -27.46 -22.17 7.41
N ARG A 1079 -27.66 -23.01 6.38
CA ARG A 1079 -28.58 -22.72 5.28
C ARG A 1079 -30.01 -22.52 5.75
N ALA A 1080 -30.54 -23.42 6.57
CA ALA A 1080 -31.90 -23.33 7.09
C ALA A 1080 -32.16 -21.98 7.79
N TRP A 1081 -31.22 -21.53 8.61
CA TRP A 1081 -31.39 -20.29 9.39
C TRP A 1081 -31.20 -19.02 8.57
N PHE A 1082 -30.18 -18.97 7.70
CA PHE A 1082 -30.00 -17.80 6.84
C PHE A 1082 -31.13 -17.66 5.82
N TRP A 1083 -31.65 -18.78 5.29
CA TRP A 1083 -32.85 -18.73 4.46
C TRP A 1083 -34.05 -18.24 5.26
N ALA A 1084 -34.27 -18.73 6.48
CA ALA A 1084 -35.35 -18.24 7.33
C ALA A 1084 -35.25 -16.72 7.65
N THR A 1085 -34.04 -16.18 7.82
CA THR A 1085 -33.83 -14.73 8.05
C THR A 1085 -34.10 -13.85 6.84
N SER A 1086 -34.35 -14.42 5.67
CA SER A 1086 -34.75 -13.67 4.47
C SER A 1086 -35.98 -12.82 4.70
N ILE A 1087 -36.88 -13.23 5.61
CA ILE A 1087 -38.07 -12.46 5.98
C ILE A 1087 -37.72 -11.14 6.69
N ILE A 1088 -36.62 -11.11 7.43
CA ILE A 1088 -36.11 -9.90 8.11
C ILE A 1088 -35.53 -8.96 7.06
N THR A 1089 -34.68 -9.48 6.16
CA THR A 1089 -34.09 -8.71 5.06
C THR A 1089 -35.16 -8.15 4.12
N MET A 1090 -36.18 -8.95 3.81
CA MET A 1090 -37.34 -8.53 3.02
C MET A 1090 -38.01 -7.30 3.61
N ARG A 1091 -38.22 -7.22 4.94
CA ARG A 1091 -38.89 -6.07 5.57
C ARG A 1091 -38.15 -4.75 5.33
N PHE A 1092 -36.81 -4.77 5.30
CA PHE A 1092 -36.02 -3.59 4.96
C PHE A 1092 -36.14 -3.22 3.48
N ILE A 1093 -36.10 -4.22 2.60
CA ILE A 1093 -36.22 -4.03 1.14
C ILE A 1093 -37.61 -3.52 0.76
N LEU A 1094 -38.65 -3.97 1.47
CA LEU A 1094 -40.04 -3.71 1.13
C LEU A 1094 -40.39 -2.22 1.18
N VAL A 1095 -39.84 -1.46 2.13
CA VAL A 1095 -40.04 -0.01 2.23
C VAL A 1095 -39.47 0.70 1.01
N SER A 1096 -38.25 0.36 0.62
CA SER A 1096 -37.60 0.93 -0.56
C SER A 1096 -38.32 0.54 -1.86
N LEU A 1097 -38.75 -0.73 -1.98
CA LEU A 1097 -39.54 -1.18 -3.13
C LEU A 1097 -40.88 -0.47 -3.23
N ALA A 1098 -41.59 -0.28 -2.12
CA ALA A 1098 -42.87 0.40 -2.14
C ALA A 1098 -42.74 1.88 -2.48
N HIS A 1099 -41.64 2.54 -2.10
CA HIS A 1099 -41.31 3.88 -2.58
C HIS A 1099 -41.06 3.94 -4.10
N ILE A 1100 -40.37 2.92 -4.63
CA ILE A 1100 -40.09 2.80 -6.07
C ILE A 1100 -41.36 2.49 -6.89
N ILE A 1101 -42.20 1.59 -6.38
CA ILE A 1101 -43.45 1.17 -7.03
C ILE A 1101 -44.50 2.28 -6.94
N GLY A 1102 -44.55 3.00 -5.81
CA GLY A 1102 -45.46 4.11 -5.57
C GLY A 1102 -45.02 5.45 -6.17
N HIS A 1103 -43.96 5.47 -7.01
CA HIS A 1103 -43.48 6.68 -7.66
C HIS A 1103 -44.51 7.19 -8.69
N PRO A 1104 -44.78 8.51 -8.79
CA PRO A 1104 -45.85 9.07 -9.64
C PRO A 1104 -45.78 8.70 -11.13
N SER A 1105 -44.57 8.41 -11.64
CA SER A 1105 -44.35 7.99 -13.03
C SER A 1105 -44.68 6.52 -13.32
N ARG A 1106 -45.08 5.74 -12.31
CA ARG A 1106 -45.41 4.31 -12.41
C ARG A 1106 -46.80 4.06 -11.81
N SER A 1107 -47.75 3.67 -12.64
CA SER A 1107 -49.12 3.34 -12.19
C SER A 1107 -49.33 1.82 -12.21
N THR A 1108 -49.06 1.16 -11.08
CA THR A 1108 -49.52 -0.22 -10.87
C THR A 1108 -50.85 -0.18 -10.13
N THR A 1109 -51.81 -1.02 -10.51
CA THR A 1109 -53.10 -1.13 -9.83
C THR A 1109 -53.29 -2.52 -9.25
N MET A 1110 -53.98 -2.61 -8.13
CA MET A 1110 -54.28 -3.88 -7.45
C MET A 1110 -55.74 -3.88 -6.99
N SER A 1111 -56.43 -5.01 -7.16
CA SER A 1111 -57.78 -5.17 -6.61
C SER A 1111 -57.72 -5.32 -5.09
N MET A 1112 -58.55 -4.57 -4.37
CA MET A 1112 -58.65 -4.59 -2.92
C MET A 1112 -60.12 -4.59 -2.46
N PRO A 1113 -60.52 -5.46 -1.52
CA PRO A 1113 -61.90 -5.47 -0.99
C PRO A 1113 -62.27 -4.14 -0.34
N CYS A 1114 -63.47 -3.63 -0.61
CA CYS A 1114 -63.94 -2.34 -0.07
C CYS A 1114 -63.94 -2.31 1.47
N ALA A 1115 -64.22 -3.44 2.13
CA ALA A 1115 -64.17 -3.54 3.59
C ALA A 1115 -62.76 -3.35 4.19
N VAL A 1116 -61.69 -3.64 3.43
CA VAL A 1116 -60.30 -3.35 3.85
C VAL A 1116 -60.00 -1.85 3.73
N ILE A 1117 -60.51 -1.22 2.67
CA ILE A 1117 -60.36 0.22 2.40
C ILE A 1117 -61.07 1.02 3.50
N GLU A 1118 -62.27 0.60 3.89
CA GLU A 1118 -63.04 1.23 4.98
C GLU A 1118 -62.33 1.09 6.34
N TYR A 1119 -61.85 -0.10 6.69
CA TYR A 1119 -61.06 -0.33 7.91
C TYR A 1119 -59.81 0.57 7.99
N LEU A 1120 -59.13 0.79 6.86
CA LEU A 1120 -57.97 1.68 6.77
C LEU A 1120 -58.32 3.13 7.10
N HIS A 1121 -59.46 3.62 6.61
CA HIS A 1121 -59.95 4.97 6.90
C HIS A 1121 -60.41 5.12 8.36
N GLU A 1122 -61.11 4.13 8.94
CA GLU A 1122 -61.55 4.17 10.35
C GLU A 1122 -60.39 4.08 11.36
N SER A 1123 -59.26 3.50 10.96
CA SER A 1123 -58.10 3.32 11.81
C SER A 1123 -57.25 4.60 11.94
N PHE A 1124 -57.42 5.58 11.05
CA PHE A 1124 -56.64 6.83 11.00
C PHE A 1124 -57.55 8.04 10.66
N PRO A 1125 -58.21 8.68 11.64
CA PRO A 1125 -59.11 9.81 11.41
C PRO A 1125 -58.32 11.06 10.99
N GLY A 1126 -58.32 11.36 9.69
CA GLY A 1126 -57.60 12.51 9.10
C GLY A 1126 -57.42 12.43 7.57
N THR A 1127 -57.59 11.26 6.97
CA THR A 1127 -57.57 11.08 5.51
C THR A 1127 -58.89 11.56 4.88
N ARG A 1128 -58.82 12.36 3.80
CA ARG A 1128 -59.97 12.84 3.02
C ARG A 1128 -60.88 11.68 2.57
N GLN A 1129 -62.17 11.99 2.34
CA GLN A 1129 -63.17 11.08 1.75
C GLN A 1129 -62.56 10.18 0.67
N SER A 1130 -62.79 8.87 0.80
CA SER A 1130 -62.21 7.80 -0.01
C SER A 1130 -62.24 8.14 -1.51
N PRO A 1131 -61.08 8.19 -2.20
CA PRO A 1131 -60.99 8.49 -3.63
C PRO A 1131 -61.49 7.33 -4.53
N TYR A 1132 -62.16 6.33 -3.96
CA TYR A 1132 -62.67 5.13 -4.65
C TYR A 1132 -64.21 5.12 -4.68
N PRO A 1133 -64.86 5.78 -5.67
CA PRO A 1133 -66.32 5.90 -5.76
C PRO A 1133 -67.04 4.54 -5.79
N SER A 1134 -66.37 3.50 -6.29
CA SER A 1134 -66.89 2.13 -6.34
C SER A 1134 -67.14 1.51 -4.95
N CYS A 1135 -66.53 2.04 -3.89
CA CYS A 1135 -66.77 1.59 -2.51
C CYS A 1135 -67.79 2.46 -1.76
N ALA A 1136 -68.29 3.55 -2.35
CA ALA A 1136 -69.31 4.41 -1.73
C ALA A 1136 -70.67 3.68 -1.57
N ALA A 1137 -70.94 2.66 -2.38
CA ALA A 1137 -72.14 1.82 -2.32
C ALA A 1137 -72.07 0.65 -1.29
N TYR A 1138 -70.90 0.42 -0.67
CA TYR A 1138 -70.75 -0.60 0.39
C TYR A 1138 -71.47 -0.16 1.68
N ILE A 1139 -71.52 1.16 1.94
CA ILE A 1139 -72.26 1.76 3.06
C ILE A 1139 -73.79 1.49 2.94
N SER A 1140 -74.30 1.18 1.74
CA SER A 1140 -75.73 0.94 1.48
C SER A 1140 -76.09 -0.52 1.15
N SER A 1141 -75.12 -1.42 0.96
CA SER A 1141 -75.39 -2.85 0.71
C SER A 1141 -74.33 -3.73 1.40
N GLU A 1142 -74.77 -4.60 2.30
CA GLU A 1142 -73.91 -5.55 3.04
C GLU A 1142 -73.36 -6.68 2.13
N ASN A 1143 -72.71 -6.36 1.01
CA ASN A 1143 -72.10 -7.35 0.12
C ASN A 1143 -70.58 -7.45 0.36
N PRO A 1144 -70.09 -8.43 1.16
CA PRO A 1144 -68.69 -8.56 1.56
C PRO A 1144 -67.70 -8.92 0.43
N LEU A 1145 -68.18 -9.07 -0.81
CA LEU A 1145 -67.38 -9.46 -1.98
C LEU A 1145 -67.04 -8.28 -2.93
N GLN A 1146 -67.43 -7.05 -2.61
CA GLN A 1146 -67.17 -5.90 -3.46
C GLN A 1146 -65.69 -5.48 -3.40
N GLU A 1147 -65.04 -5.39 -4.55
CA GLU A 1147 -63.63 -4.99 -4.70
C GLU A 1147 -63.49 -3.66 -5.46
N ALA A 1148 -62.41 -2.92 -5.19
CA ALA A 1148 -62.02 -1.71 -5.92
C ALA A 1148 -60.58 -1.81 -6.42
N LEU A 1149 -60.32 -1.22 -7.59
CA LEU A 1149 -58.98 -1.08 -8.14
C LEU A 1149 -58.28 0.11 -7.47
N VAL A 1150 -57.24 -0.19 -6.70
CA VAL A 1150 -56.43 0.78 -5.95
C VAL A 1150 -55.11 0.99 -6.68
N THR A 1151 -54.77 2.24 -6.99
CA THR A 1151 -53.50 2.60 -7.63
C THR A 1151 -52.40 2.72 -6.58
N THR A 1152 -51.26 2.08 -6.82
CA THR A 1152 -50.09 2.15 -5.92
C THR A 1152 -49.53 3.57 -5.89
N ASN A 1153 -49.33 4.12 -4.70
CA ASN A 1153 -48.62 5.38 -4.50
C ASN A 1153 -47.88 5.36 -3.15
N TRP A 1154 -47.05 6.37 -2.92
CA TRP A 1154 -46.36 6.59 -1.65
C TRP A 1154 -46.78 7.93 -1.01
N ASP A 1155 -48.08 8.22 -1.02
CA ASP A 1155 -48.66 9.38 -0.33
C ASP A 1155 -49.19 8.97 1.05
N LEU A 1156 -48.63 9.54 2.11
CA LEU A 1156 -49.04 9.28 3.50
C LEU A 1156 -50.51 9.63 3.77
N ASN A 1157 -51.14 10.42 2.89
CA ASN A 1157 -52.56 10.76 2.95
C ASN A 1157 -53.48 9.75 2.22
N ASP A 1158 -52.93 8.83 1.41
CA ASP A 1158 -53.64 7.74 0.74
C ASP A 1158 -53.15 6.37 1.23
N LEU A 1159 -53.60 6.00 2.43
CA LEU A 1159 -53.28 4.72 3.07
C LEU A 1159 -53.62 3.48 2.21
N PRO A 1160 -54.76 3.43 1.48
CA PRO A 1160 -55.01 2.38 0.49
C PRO A 1160 -53.91 2.28 -0.58
N GLY A 1161 -53.44 3.41 -1.12
CA GLY A 1161 -52.36 3.47 -2.10
C GLY A 1161 -51.02 2.93 -1.60
N ILE A 1162 -50.62 3.31 -0.37
CA ILE A 1162 -49.43 2.75 0.30
C ILE A 1162 -49.58 1.25 0.54
N THR A 1163 -50.77 0.82 0.98
CA THR A 1163 -51.06 -0.61 1.23
C THR A 1163 -50.93 -1.42 -0.05
N ALA A 1164 -51.40 -0.88 -1.18
CA ALA A 1164 -51.22 -1.51 -2.49
C ALA A 1164 -49.74 -1.59 -2.88
N ALA A 1165 -48.96 -0.52 -2.70
CA ALA A 1165 -47.53 -0.51 -3.03
C ALA A 1165 -46.74 -1.56 -2.22
N LEU A 1166 -47.02 -1.68 -0.92
CA LEU A 1166 -46.40 -2.69 -0.04
C LEU A 1166 -46.79 -4.12 -0.42
N ARG A 1167 -48.07 -4.37 -0.76
CA ARG A 1167 -48.53 -5.72 -1.16
C ARG A 1167 -47.98 -6.17 -2.52
N VAL A 1168 -47.87 -5.25 -3.48
CA VAL A 1168 -47.27 -5.52 -4.81
C VAL A 1168 -45.78 -5.80 -4.68
N GLY A 1169 -45.07 -5.06 -3.83
CA GLY A 1169 -43.63 -5.23 -3.60
C GLY A 1169 -43.25 -6.49 -2.80
N TYR A 1170 -44.21 -7.17 -2.18
CA TYR A 1170 -43.97 -8.24 -1.21
C TYR A 1170 -43.21 -9.44 -1.79
N ALA A 1171 -43.70 -10.05 -2.88
CA ALA A 1171 -43.02 -11.18 -3.54
C ALA A 1171 -41.61 -10.81 -3.98
N VAL A 1172 -41.43 -9.63 -4.60
CA VAL A 1172 -40.14 -9.18 -5.10
C VAL A 1172 -39.15 -8.97 -3.96
N GLY A 1173 -39.60 -8.33 -2.87
CA GLY A 1173 -38.81 -8.18 -1.65
C GLY A 1173 -38.42 -9.52 -1.05
N GLY A 1174 -39.34 -10.49 -1.06
CA GLY A 1174 -39.10 -11.85 -0.57
C GLY A 1174 -38.02 -12.57 -1.37
N TRP A 1175 -38.09 -12.53 -2.71
CA TRP A 1175 -37.10 -13.14 -3.59
C TRP A 1175 -35.73 -12.47 -3.50
N LEU A 1176 -35.69 -11.13 -3.46
CA LEU A 1176 -34.43 -10.39 -3.27
C LEU A 1176 -33.80 -10.69 -1.90
N GLY A 1177 -34.61 -10.67 -0.84
CA GLY A 1177 -34.18 -11.04 0.50
C GLY A 1177 -33.61 -12.47 0.53
N PHE A 1178 -34.29 -13.42 -0.11
CA PHE A 1178 -33.82 -14.80 -0.23
C PHE A 1178 -32.51 -14.91 -1.01
N LEU A 1179 -32.39 -14.26 -2.18
CA LEU A 1179 -31.20 -14.30 -3.00
C LEU A 1179 -29.97 -13.76 -2.25
N ILE A 1180 -30.12 -12.65 -1.52
CA ILE A 1180 -29.05 -12.04 -0.72
C ILE A 1180 -28.59 -13.00 0.38
N ASN A 1181 -29.53 -13.56 1.14
CA ASN A 1181 -29.19 -14.47 2.24
C ASN A 1181 -28.63 -15.80 1.74
N ALA A 1182 -29.20 -16.37 0.67
CA ALA A 1182 -28.74 -17.61 0.05
C ALA A 1182 -27.33 -17.46 -0.53
N THR A 1183 -27.05 -16.37 -1.23
CA THR A 1183 -25.71 -16.10 -1.77
C THR A 1183 -24.71 -15.87 -0.64
N GLY A 1184 -25.09 -15.05 0.36
CA GLY A 1184 -24.23 -14.76 1.51
C GLY A 1184 -23.85 -16.00 2.30
N ILE A 1185 -24.79 -16.93 2.51
CA ILE A 1185 -24.50 -18.15 3.28
C ILE A 1185 -23.64 -19.15 2.51
N GLU A 1186 -23.79 -19.28 1.19
CA GLU A 1186 -22.90 -20.13 0.39
C GLU A 1186 -21.47 -19.57 0.36
N ILE A 1187 -21.32 -18.25 0.22
CA ILE A 1187 -20.00 -17.59 0.31
C ILE A 1187 -19.39 -17.83 1.70
N TYR A 1188 -20.18 -17.71 2.77
CA TYR A 1188 -19.71 -17.95 4.12
C TYR A 1188 -19.27 -19.41 4.33
N ILE A 1189 -20.09 -20.38 3.90
CA ILE A 1189 -19.75 -21.80 4.01
C ILE A 1189 -18.50 -22.10 3.19
N TRP A 1190 -18.35 -21.53 2.00
CA TRP A 1190 -17.17 -21.69 1.16
C TRP A 1190 -15.90 -21.11 1.81
N LYS A 1191 -15.97 -19.88 2.35
CA LYS A 1191 -14.82 -19.21 3.00
C LYS A 1191 -14.45 -19.80 4.36
N THR A 1192 -15.40 -20.41 5.06
CA THR A 1192 -15.19 -20.97 6.41
C THR A 1192 -15.08 -22.48 6.42
N ALA A 1193 -15.16 -23.13 5.25
CA ALA A 1193 -14.87 -24.54 5.13
C ALA A 1193 -13.41 -24.76 5.56
N PRO A 1194 -13.14 -25.69 6.48
CA PRO A 1194 -11.77 -26.09 6.76
C PRO A 1194 -11.15 -26.62 5.45
N PRO A 1195 -9.86 -26.33 5.17
CA PRO A 1195 -9.19 -26.89 4.00
C PRO A 1195 -9.37 -28.40 4.06
N GLN A 1196 -10.01 -28.97 3.03
CA GLN A 1196 -10.12 -30.42 2.92
C GLN A 1196 -8.69 -30.95 2.92
N LYS A 1197 -8.32 -31.65 4.00
CA LYS A 1197 -7.19 -32.58 3.93
C LYS A 1197 -7.54 -33.53 2.80
N LEU A 1198 -6.85 -33.41 1.67
CA LEU A 1198 -6.71 -34.46 0.68
C LEU A 1198 -6.25 -35.70 1.45
N LYS A 1199 -7.21 -36.56 1.81
CA LYS A 1199 -6.90 -37.92 2.19
C LYS A 1199 -6.48 -38.58 0.89
N VAL A 1200 -5.18 -38.75 0.73
CA VAL A 1200 -4.63 -39.78 -0.15
C VAL A 1200 -5.20 -41.11 0.34
N ARG A 1201 -6.17 -41.62 -0.41
CA ARG A 1201 -6.44 -43.05 -0.59
C ARG A 1201 -7.08 -43.25 -1.94
#